data_AF-A0A3Q7NLH3-F1
#
_entry.id   AF-A0A3Q7NLH3-F1
#
_cell.length_a   1.000
_cell.length_b   1.000
_cell.length_c   1.000
_cell.angle_alpha   90.00
_cell.angle_beta   90.00
_cell.angle_gamma   90.00
#
_symmetry.space_group_name_H-M   'P 1'
#
loop_
_entity.id
_entity.type
_entity.pdbx_description
1 polymer ?
#
loop_
_entity_poly.entity_id
_entity_poly.type
_entity_poly.pdbx_seq_one_letter_code
_entity_poly.pdbx_strand_id
1 'polypeptide(L)'
;MVQCSKPPHACPAQGLEQEALCPTIGAHWPVGSPVQQLLRIPTELPPPPCPARMPHRGRQGISGDMLRQRTLLLTLGGLLCLWSAFCQECTKYKVSTCRDCVESGPGCAWCQKLNFTGLGEPDSVRCDTRKQLLLKGCAADDIMDPRSLAETQQDKKDGQQQLSPQKVTLYLRPGQAAAFNVTFRRAKGYPIDLYYLMDLSYSMLDDLINVKKLGGDLLRALNEITESGRIGFGSFVDKTVLPFVNTHPEKLKNPCPNKEKECQPPFAFRHVLKLTNNSNQFQTEVGKQLISGNLDAPEGGLDAMMQVAACLEEIGWRNVTRLLVFATDDGFHFAGDGKLGAILTPNDGRCHLEDNIYKRSNEFDYPSVGQLAHKLAENNIQPIFAVTKRMVKTYEKLTEVIPKSAVGELSDDSSNVVQLIKNAYNKLSSRVFLDHNTVPSTLKVTYDSFCSNGVSQVDQPRGDCDGVQINVPITFQVKVTATECIREQSFLIRALGFTDTVAVQVLPQCECHCRAERQARSLCSGKGFLECGICRCDAGYIGKSCECHTHGRSSQELEGSCRRDNNSILCSGLGDCLCGQCVCHRSDVPNKKIFGRYCECDNVNCERYDGRVCGGEERGSCSCGKCSCKERFEGSACQCERSTRGCLSAEGFECNGRGRCRCNVCECDAGYQPPLCLECLGCPSPCGRYITCAQCLKFDQNPMGKNCSVECGNVGLLSERPERGRRCKERDLDGCWVTYTLRQRAGRDSYDIHVDDARECVGGPKIAPIVGGTVSGVVLIGILLLAIWKALTHLSDLREYKRFEKEKLKSQWNNDNPLFKSATTTVMNPKFAES
;
A
#
# COMPACT_ATOMS: atom_id res chain seq x y z
N MET A 1 3.37 -7.64 58.48
CA MET A 1 4.50 -7.90 57.57
C MET A 1 4.37 -6.85 56.46
N VAL A 2 4.94 -5.64 56.58
CA VAL A 2 6.39 -5.28 56.53
C VAL A 2 6.88 -5.50 55.08
N GLN A 3 7.36 -4.50 54.31
CA GLN A 3 8.15 -3.31 54.69
C GLN A 3 7.92 -2.06 53.79
N CYS A 4 7.74 -0.90 54.43
CA CYS A 4 8.29 0.46 54.18
C CYS A 4 8.86 0.83 52.77
N SER A 5 8.47 1.87 52.01
CA SER A 5 8.16 3.32 52.23
C SER A 5 9.32 4.33 51.96
N LYS A 6 9.27 4.99 50.76
CA LYS A 6 9.45 6.46 50.42
C LYS A 6 10.45 7.38 51.20
N PRO A 7 10.85 8.58 50.67
CA PRO A 7 11.31 9.01 49.32
C PRO A 7 12.73 9.71 49.41
N PRO A 8 13.02 11.03 49.21
CA PRO A 8 12.75 12.03 48.13
C PRO A 8 13.97 12.92 47.65
N HIS A 9 13.71 13.82 46.67
CA HIS A 9 14.29 15.19 46.44
C HIS A 9 15.61 15.53 45.68
N ALA A 10 15.44 16.44 44.70
CA ALA A 10 16.19 17.69 44.40
C ALA A 10 17.45 17.74 43.50
N CYS A 11 17.47 18.79 42.64
CA CYS A 11 18.62 19.29 41.86
C CYS A 11 19.59 20.12 42.73
N PRO A 12 20.81 20.45 42.24
CA PRO A 12 21.01 21.81 41.70
C PRO A 12 22.00 21.88 40.49
N ALA A 13 22.40 23.11 40.11
CA ALA A 13 23.24 23.46 38.96
C ALA A 13 24.57 24.15 39.36
N GLN A 14 25.31 24.69 38.37
CA GLN A 14 26.63 25.40 38.43
C GLN A 14 27.86 24.46 38.43
N GLY A 15 29.01 24.79 37.81
CA GLY A 15 29.39 25.93 36.95
C GLY A 15 30.93 26.00 36.69
N LEU A 16 31.38 26.97 35.88
CA LEU A 16 32.78 27.49 35.71
C LEU A 16 33.77 26.57 34.92
N GLU A 17 34.29 27.00 33.76
CA GLU A 17 35.59 27.68 33.48
C GLU A 17 36.63 26.69 32.87
N GLN A 18 37.67 27.04 32.08
CA GLN A 18 38.23 28.32 31.61
C GLN A 18 38.99 28.14 30.27
N GLU A 19 39.06 29.20 29.47
CA GLU A 19 40.10 29.67 28.50
C GLU A 19 41.15 28.73 27.85
N ALA A 20 41.45 28.97 26.54
CA ALA A 20 42.65 29.71 26.07
C ALA A 20 43.20 29.32 24.66
N LEU A 21 43.78 30.33 23.99
CA LEU A 21 44.89 30.29 23.00
C LEU A 21 44.66 29.81 21.55
N CYS A 22 44.49 30.83 20.68
CA CYS A 22 45.01 30.89 19.30
C CYS A 22 46.57 30.94 19.31
N PRO A 23 47.31 30.65 18.21
CA PRO A 23 47.52 31.70 17.20
C PRO A 23 47.77 31.28 15.72
N THR A 24 47.27 32.14 14.82
CA THR A 24 47.77 32.64 13.50
C THR A 24 48.97 32.03 12.74
N ILE A 25 48.87 32.09 11.39
CA ILE A 25 49.86 32.53 10.33
C ILE A 25 49.53 31.76 9.03
N GLY A 26 49.54 32.28 7.79
CA GLY A 26 49.78 33.64 7.28
C GLY A 26 49.59 33.73 5.74
N ALA A 27 49.32 34.97 5.28
CA ALA A 27 49.18 35.53 3.92
C ALA A 27 49.92 34.90 2.71
N HIS A 28 49.32 34.98 1.50
CA HIS A 28 49.74 35.92 0.42
C HIS A 28 48.93 35.79 -0.92
N TRP A 29 48.58 36.94 -1.52
CA TRP A 29 48.34 37.18 -2.97
C TRP A 29 49.67 37.70 -3.59
N PRO A 30 49.94 37.75 -4.95
CA PRO A 30 49.02 38.23 -6.01
C PRO A 30 49.21 37.75 -7.50
N VAL A 31 48.27 38.18 -8.38
CA VAL A 31 48.36 38.68 -9.79
C VAL A 31 49.38 38.10 -10.81
N GLY A 32 48.90 37.77 -12.04
CA GLY A 32 49.73 37.84 -13.27
C GLY A 32 49.26 37.06 -14.52
N SER A 33 48.86 37.76 -15.60
CA SER A 33 48.82 37.27 -17.02
C SER A 33 50.16 37.66 -17.73
N PRO A 34 50.43 37.50 -19.07
CA PRO A 34 49.59 37.06 -20.22
C PRO A 34 50.31 36.31 -21.43
N VAL A 35 49.55 36.07 -22.53
CA VAL A 35 49.93 36.17 -23.99
C VAL A 35 50.64 35.02 -24.80
N GLN A 36 50.26 34.97 -26.10
CA GLN A 36 50.80 34.31 -27.33
C GLN A 36 50.66 32.77 -27.51
N GLN A 37 50.06 32.18 -28.57
CA GLN A 37 49.99 32.34 -30.06
C GLN A 37 51.07 31.61 -30.89
N LEU A 38 50.67 30.54 -31.59
CA LEU A 38 51.21 29.91 -32.84
C LEU A 38 50.21 28.80 -33.30
N LEU A 39 50.37 28.10 -34.44
CA LEU A 39 50.04 28.57 -35.80
C LEU A 39 49.70 27.37 -36.76
N ARG A 40 48.64 27.53 -37.60
CA ARG A 40 48.30 26.91 -38.93
C ARG A 40 48.94 25.54 -39.37
N ILE A 41 48.17 24.46 -39.67
CA ILE A 41 47.52 24.06 -40.99
C ILE A 41 48.54 23.48 -42.04
N PRO A 42 48.24 22.56 -43.02
CA PRO A 42 47.11 21.63 -43.34
C PRO A 42 47.51 20.16 -43.70
N THR A 43 46.55 19.28 -44.03
CA THR A 43 46.41 18.51 -45.33
C THR A 43 45.13 17.64 -45.29
N GLU A 44 44.11 17.90 -46.13
CA GLU A 44 43.73 17.20 -47.40
C GLU A 44 43.07 15.80 -47.24
N LEU A 45 42.01 15.35 -47.96
CA LEU A 45 41.07 15.94 -48.95
C LEU A 45 39.78 15.02 -49.05
N PRO A 46 38.59 15.52 -49.48
CA PRO A 46 37.34 14.74 -49.72
C PRO A 46 37.03 14.68 -51.27
N PRO A 47 35.79 14.57 -51.87
CA PRO A 47 34.39 14.33 -51.42
C PRO A 47 33.61 13.29 -52.34
N PRO A 48 32.24 13.22 -52.40
CA PRO A 48 31.45 12.25 -53.22
C PRO A 48 30.76 12.87 -54.48
N PRO A 49 29.97 12.13 -55.32
CA PRO A 49 28.48 12.18 -55.23
C PRO A 49 27.67 10.95 -55.79
N CYS A 50 26.38 11.17 -56.10
CA CYS A 50 25.29 10.30 -56.64
C CYS A 50 25.25 10.23 -58.22
N PRO A 51 24.28 9.60 -58.97
CA PRO A 51 22.86 9.34 -58.66
C PRO A 51 22.12 8.09 -59.29
N ALA A 52 20.79 8.12 -59.13
CA ALA A 52 19.76 7.08 -59.30
C ALA A 52 19.36 6.62 -60.73
N ARG A 53 18.60 5.50 -60.80
CA ARG A 53 17.51 5.28 -61.79
C ARG A 53 16.44 4.26 -61.33
N MET A 54 15.18 4.58 -61.60
CA MET A 54 13.98 3.70 -61.67
C MET A 54 13.68 3.37 -63.17
N PRO A 55 12.57 2.70 -63.58
CA PRO A 55 11.46 2.01 -62.86
C PRO A 55 11.11 0.59 -63.39
N HIS A 56 10.24 -0.17 -62.69
CA HIS A 56 8.89 -0.62 -63.14
C HIS A 56 8.29 -1.78 -62.32
N ARG A 57 7.01 -2.10 -62.60
CA ARG A 57 6.02 -2.77 -61.73
C ARG A 57 5.40 -3.96 -62.49
N GLY A 58 5.40 -5.18 -61.94
CA GLY A 58 4.86 -6.38 -62.63
C GLY A 58 4.60 -7.58 -61.70
N ARG A 59 3.42 -8.19 -61.86
CA ARG A 59 2.76 -9.19 -60.97
C ARG A 59 3.45 -10.57 -60.80
N GLN A 60 3.25 -11.13 -59.59
CA GLN A 60 2.88 -12.54 -59.22
C GLN A 60 3.48 -13.74 -59.98
N GLY A 61 4.06 -14.72 -59.25
CA GLY A 61 4.36 -16.05 -59.81
C GLY A 61 5.14 -17.09 -58.97
N ILE A 62 4.56 -17.59 -57.88
CA ILE A 62 4.58 -19.01 -57.41
C ILE A 62 5.92 -19.76 -57.13
N SER A 63 5.99 -20.32 -55.90
CA SER A 63 6.75 -21.52 -55.43
C SER A 63 8.27 -21.44 -55.24
N GLY A 64 8.75 -21.82 -54.04
CA GLY A 64 10.20 -21.96 -53.79
C GLY A 64 10.73 -22.09 -52.36
N ASP A 65 9.91 -22.08 -51.29
CA ASP A 65 10.41 -22.11 -49.90
C ASP A 65 9.83 -23.25 -49.05
N MET A 66 10.52 -24.40 -49.03
CA MET A 66 10.22 -25.53 -48.13
C MET A 66 11.46 -26.29 -47.63
N LEU A 67 12.68 -25.94 -48.08
CA LEU A 67 13.92 -26.60 -47.65
C LEU A 67 14.78 -25.78 -46.67
N ARG A 68 14.66 -24.44 -46.66
CA ARG A 68 15.54 -23.58 -45.85
C ARG A 68 15.14 -23.47 -44.37
N GLN A 69 13.90 -23.84 -44.03
CA GLN A 69 13.36 -23.65 -42.68
C GLN A 69 13.60 -24.83 -41.73
N ARG A 70 13.85 -26.04 -42.25
CA ARG A 70 14.13 -27.25 -41.43
C ARG A 70 15.51 -27.23 -40.78
N THR A 71 16.53 -26.66 -41.43
CA THR A 71 17.89 -26.56 -40.88
C THR A 71 18.03 -25.50 -39.78
N LEU A 72 17.20 -24.45 -39.78
CA LEU A 72 17.20 -23.43 -38.73
C LEU A 72 16.48 -23.88 -37.44
N LEU A 73 15.50 -24.77 -37.56
CA LEU A 73 14.77 -25.33 -36.40
C LEU A 73 15.61 -26.33 -35.59
N LEU A 74 16.47 -27.11 -36.25
CA LEU A 74 17.35 -28.09 -35.58
C LEU A 74 18.46 -27.42 -34.76
N THR A 75 18.98 -26.26 -35.18
CA THR A 75 19.98 -25.51 -34.42
C THR A 75 19.36 -24.74 -33.24
N LEU A 76 18.14 -24.20 -33.40
CA LEU A 76 17.41 -23.58 -32.28
C LEU A 76 17.01 -24.60 -31.20
N GLY A 77 16.60 -25.81 -31.60
CA GLY A 77 16.31 -26.90 -30.67
C GLY A 77 17.52 -27.33 -29.84
N GLY A 78 18.73 -27.28 -30.42
CA GLY A 78 19.98 -27.56 -29.71
C GLY A 78 20.32 -26.53 -28.63
N LEU A 79 20.08 -25.23 -28.87
CA LEU A 79 20.35 -24.19 -27.87
C LEU A 79 19.28 -24.10 -26.77
N LEU A 80 18.01 -24.39 -27.07
CA LEU A 80 16.93 -24.35 -26.07
C LEU A 80 17.00 -25.50 -25.04
N CYS A 81 17.63 -26.63 -25.37
CA CYS A 81 17.87 -27.72 -24.43
C CYS A 81 18.95 -27.43 -23.36
N LEU A 82 19.67 -26.30 -23.46
CA LEU A 82 20.71 -25.92 -22.47
C LEU A 82 20.18 -25.08 -21.31
N TRP A 83 18.93 -24.59 -21.35
CA TRP A 83 18.32 -23.73 -20.33
C TRP A 83 17.21 -24.43 -19.53
N SER A 84 17.55 -25.55 -18.86
CA SER A 84 16.82 -26.04 -17.67
C SER A 84 17.60 -27.07 -16.83
N ALA A 85 18.93 -27.13 -16.99
CA ALA A 85 19.78 -27.85 -16.05
C ALA A 85 20.02 -26.99 -14.79
N PHE A 86 19.06 -26.98 -13.87
CA PHE A 86 19.34 -26.57 -12.49
C PHE A 86 20.56 -27.37 -12.01
N CYS A 87 21.65 -26.69 -11.65
CA CYS A 87 22.74 -27.32 -10.94
C CYS A 87 22.19 -27.75 -9.57
N GLN A 88 21.90 -29.04 -9.39
CA GLN A 88 21.66 -29.60 -8.06
C GLN A 88 22.97 -29.47 -7.29
N GLU A 89 23.07 -28.44 -6.46
CA GLU A 89 24.17 -28.27 -5.51
C GLU A 89 23.85 -29.02 -4.21
N CYS A 90 24.88 -29.62 -3.61
CA CYS A 90 24.80 -30.27 -2.31
C CYS A 90 25.77 -29.60 -1.34
N THR A 91 25.26 -28.69 -0.51
CA THR A 91 26.00 -28.00 0.55
C THR A 91 26.12 -28.89 1.77
N LYS A 92 27.28 -29.52 1.96
CA LYS A 92 27.51 -30.48 3.06
C LYS A 92 27.67 -29.72 4.38
N TYR A 93 26.75 -29.91 5.32
CA TYR A 93 26.81 -29.31 6.66
C TYR A 93 26.69 -30.41 7.72
N LYS A 94 27.76 -30.61 8.52
CA LYS A 94 27.81 -31.58 9.63
C LYS A 94 27.25 -32.99 9.33
N VAL A 95 27.51 -33.50 8.13
CA VAL A 95 26.91 -34.77 7.69
C VAL A 95 27.59 -35.96 8.36
N SER A 96 26.90 -36.56 9.33
CA SER A 96 27.31 -37.79 10.03
C SER A 96 26.48 -39.02 9.66
N THR A 97 25.23 -38.82 9.21
CA THR A 97 24.30 -39.88 8.81
C THR A 97 23.70 -39.65 7.42
N CYS A 98 23.01 -40.67 6.89
CA CYS A 98 22.23 -40.52 5.66
C CYS A 98 21.10 -39.49 5.80
N ARG A 99 20.47 -39.40 6.98
CA ARG A 99 19.43 -38.42 7.27
C ARG A 99 19.98 -37.00 7.25
N ASP A 100 21.11 -36.75 7.91
CA ASP A 100 21.78 -35.44 7.90
C ASP A 100 22.10 -35.00 6.46
N CYS A 101 22.42 -35.95 5.57
CA CYS A 101 22.67 -35.70 4.15
C CYS A 101 21.39 -35.28 3.39
N VAL A 102 20.26 -35.93 3.68
CA VAL A 102 18.95 -35.58 3.08
C VAL A 102 18.49 -34.21 3.57
N GLU A 103 18.70 -33.90 4.86
CA GLU A 103 18.42 -32.61 5.49
C GLU A 103 19.35 -31.47 5.00
N SER A 104 20.58 -31.78 4.58
CA SER A 104 21.55 -30.80 4.07
C SER A 104 21.11 -30.08 2.78
N GLY A 105 20.15 -30.63 2.03
CA GLY A 105 19.53 -29.94 0.89
C GLY A 105 18.96 -30.86 -0.19
N PRO A 106 18.17 -30.32 -1.12
CA PRO A 106 17.43 -31.09 -2.15
C PRO A 106 18.32 -31.64 -3.28
N GLY A 107 19.57 -31.18 -3.39
CA GLY A 107 20.56 -31.69 -4.35
C GLY A 107 21.40 -32.85 -3.83
N CYS A 108 21.36 -33.13 -2.52
CA CYS A 108 22.17 -34.16 -1.88
C CYS A 108 21.60 -35.56 -2.08
N ALA A 109 22.47 -36.56 -2.05
CA ALA A 109 22.13 -37.97 -2.00
C ALA A 109 23.23 -38.71 -1.22
N TRP A 110 22.92 -39.91 -0.72
CA TRP A 110 23.84 -40.68 0.12
C TRP A 110 24.21 -42.02 -0.52
N CYS A 111 25.49 -42.38 -0.50
CA CYS A 111 25.97 -43.67 -0.97
C CYS A 111 26.08 -44.70 0.17
N GLN A 112 25.22 -45.73 0.16
CA GLN A 112 25.23 -46.80 1.16
C GLN A 112 26.33 -47.86 0.94
N LYS A 113 27.05 -47.81 -0.19
CA LYS A 113 28.06 -48.80 -0.59
C LYS A 113 29.18 -48.91 0.47
N LEU A 114 29.49 -50.13 0.89
CA LEU A 114 30.61 -50.41 1.79
C LEU A 114 31.96 -50.09 1.12
N ASN A 115 32.95 -49.69 1.91
CA ASN A 115 34.30 -49.31 1.47
C ASN A 115 34.36 -48.21 0.37
N PHE A 116 33.37 -47.31 0.34
CA PHE A 116 33.32 -46.20 -0.63
C PHE A 116 34.31 -45.05 -0.34
N THR A 117 34.70 -44.87 0.92
CA THR A 117 35.68 -43.84 1.33
C THR A 117 37.09 -44.41 1.37
N GLY A 118 38.06 -43.70 0.78
CA GLY A 118 39.47 -44.05 0.87
C GLY A 118 40.07 -43.86 2.27
N LEU A 119 41.31 -44.32 2.43
CA LEU A 119 42.14 -44.02 3.60
C LEU A 119 42.32 -42.49 3.72
N GLY A 120 42.02 -41.94 4.90
CA GLY A 120 42.10 -40.49 5.17
C GLY A 120 40.93 -39.62 4.66
N GLU A 121 40.01 -40.13 3.84
CA GLU A 121 38.80 -39.36 3.46
C GLU A 121 37.73 -39.36 4.57
N PRO A 122 36.99 -38.27 4.82
CA PRO A 122 35.90 -38.28 5.80
C PRO A 122 34.63 -38.98 5.25
N ASP A 123 33.81 -39.54 6.13
CA ASP A 123 32.53 -40.19 5.74
C ASP A 123 31.51 -39.22 5.12
N SER A 124 31.65 -37.91 5.35
CA SER A 124 30.86 -36.88 4.66
C SER A 124 31.02 -36.89 3.14
N VAL A 125 32.02 -37.59 2.58
CA VAL A 125 32.15 -37.80 1.12
C VAL A 125 31.08 -38.77 0.56
N ARG A 126 30.43 -39.58 1.41
CA ARG A 126 29.26 -40.40 1.03
C ARG A 126 28.03 -39.57 0.71
N CYS A 127 27.97 -38.34 1.22
CA CYS A 127 26.97 -37.36 0.87
C CYS A 127 27.47 -36.48 -0.27
N ASP A 128 26.84 -36.55 -1.43
CA ASP A 128 27.11 -35.65 -2.55
C ASP A 128 25.92 -35.65 -3.52
N THR A 129 26.00 -34.85 -4.57
CA THR A 129 25.04 -34.90 -5.67
C THR A 129 25.03 -36.29 -6.33
N ARG A 130 23.86 -36.74 -6.79
CA ARG A 130 23.71 -38.04 -7.47
C ARG A 130 24.71 -38.23 -8.62
N LYS A 131 25.06 -37.16 -9.35
CA LYS A 131 26.06 -37.17 -10.43
C LYS A 131 27.47 -37.46 -9.91
N GLN A 132 27.91 -36.79 -8.84
CA GLN A 132 29.24 -37.00 -8.27
C GLN A 132 29.39 -38.38 -7.61
N LEU A 133 28.33 -38.89 -6.97
CA LEU A 133 28.36 -40.26 -6.41
C LEU A 133 28.52 -41.33 -7.49
N LEU A 134 27.83 -41.19 -8.63
CA LEU A 134 28.00 -42.08 -9.79
C LEU A 134 29.42 -41.97 -10.37
N LEU A 135 29.95 -40.76 -10.53
CA LEU A 135 31.33 -40.53 -11.02
C LEU A 135 32.39 -41.12 -10.10
N LYS A 136 32.19 -41.09 -8.78
CA LYS A 136 33.07 -41.73 -7.79
C LYS A 136 32.86 -43.26 -7.68
N GLY A 137 31.93 -43.85 -8.43
CA GLY A 137 31.72 -45.30 -8.50
C GLY A 137 30.79 -45.87 -7.42
N CYS A 138 29.85 -45.08 -6.90
CA CYS A 138 28.68 -45.60 -6.20
C CYS A 138 27.71 -46.24 -7.21
N ALA A 139 27.14 -47.40 -6.90
CA ALA A 139 26.13 -48.04 -7.76
C ALA A 139 24.80 -47.26 -7.70
N ALA A 140 24.04 -47.23 -8.79
CA ALA A 140 22.80 -46.45 -8.87
C ALA A 140 21.75 -46.86 -7.82
N ASP A 141 21.71 -48.16 -7.48
CA ASP A 141 20.81 -48.75 -6.48
C ASP A 141 21.29 -48.52 -5.02
N ASP A 142 22.56 -48.14 -4.85
CA ASP A 142 23.15 -47.80 -3.55
C ASP A 142 23.06 -46.29 -3.23
N ILE A 143 22.50 -45.49 -4.14
CA ILE A 143 22.28 -44.06 -3.94
C ILE A 143 20.88 -43.81 -3.36
N MET A 144 20.84 -43.49 -2.07
CA MET A 144 19.65 -43.04 -1.37
C MET A 144 19.38 -41.57 -1.73
N ASP A 145 18.30 -41.34 -2.48
CA ASP A 145 17.85 -40.02 -2.94
C ASP A 145 16.32 -39.95 -2.79
N PRO A 146 15.78 -39.83 -1.57
CA PRO A 146 14.34 -39.63 -1.35
C PRO A 146 13.92 -38.33 -2.02
N ARG A 147 12.73 -38.30 -2.63
CA ARG A 147 12.21 -37.14 -3.37
C ARG A 147 10.83 -36.76 -2.91
N SER A 148 10.54 -35.45 -2.93
CA SER A 148 9.20 -34.94 -2.69
C SER A 148 8.20 -35.47 -3.73
N LEU A 149 7.03 -35.91 -3.27
CA LEU A 149 5.96 -36.50 -4.08
C LEU A 149 4.60 -35.94 -3.65
N ALA A 150 3.68 -35.83 -4.60
CA ALA A 150 2.27 -35.54 -4.34
C ALA A 150 1.37 -36.65 -4.88
N GLU A 151 0.63 -37.31 -4.00
CA GLU A 151 -0.39 -38.31 -4.34
C GLU A 151 -1.77 -37.65 -4.29
N THR A 152 -2.48 -37.65 -5.41
CA THR A 152 -3.83 -37.08 -5.51
C THR A 152 -4.88 -38.18 -5.38
N GLN A 153 -5.88 -37.95 -4.52
CA GLN A 153 -7.00 -38.86 -4.31
C GLN A 153 -8.28 -38.15 -4.77
N GLN A 154 -8.93 -38.71 -5.80
CA GLN A 154 -10.20 -38.22 -6.32
C GLN A 154 -11.35 -39.06 -5.80
N ASP A 155 -12.22 -38.45 -5.00
CA ASP A 155 -13.51 -39.05 -4.68
C ASP A 155 -14.41 -39.01 -5.91
N LYS A 156 -14.86 -40.16 -6.39
CA LYS A 156 -15.93 -40.26 -7.39
C LYS A 156 -17.27 -39.93 -6.74
N LYS A 157 -17.51 -38.64 -6.48
CA LYS A 157 -18.83 -38.10 -6.14
C LYS A 157 -19.41 -37.32 -7.31
N ASP A 158 -20.73 -37.40 -7.44
CA ASP A 158 -21.46 -37.01 -8.63
C ASP A 158 -21.78 -35.50 -8.68
N GLY A 159 -21.84 -34.97 -9.90
CA GLY A 159 -22.54 -33.74 -10.27
C GLY A 159 -22.06 -32.35 -9.78
N GLN A 160 -21.68 -32.16 -8.50
CA GLN A 160 -21.74 -30.82 -7.87
C GLN A 160 -20.42 -30.18 -7.40
N GLN A 161 -19.28 -30.89 -7.43
CA GLN A 161 -18.01 -30.31 -6.96
C GLN A 161 -17.34 -29.44 -8.03
N GLN A 162 -16.97 -28.22 -7.62
CA GLN A 162 -16.30 -27.21 -8.43
C GLN A 162 -14.77 -27.28 -8.32
N LEU A 163 -14.24 -27.86 -7.24
CA LEU A 163 -12.80 -27.94 -6.96
C LEU A 163 -12.35 -29.41 -6.92
N SER A 164 -11.18 -29.71 -7.52
CA SER A 164 -10.64 -31.08 -7.59
C SER A 164 -9.10 -31.06 -7.65
N PRO A 165 -8.37 -32.07 -7.12
CA PRO A 165 -8.86 -33.21 -6.32
C PRO A 165 -9.35 -32.77 -4.94
N GLN A 166 -10.04 -33.67 -4.22
CA GLN A 166 -10.60 -33.38 -2.89
C GLN A 166 -9.60 -33.66 -1.77
N LYS A 167 -8.71 -34.64 -1.96
CA LYS A 167 -7.63 -34.96 -1.01
C LYS A 167 -6.29 -35.09 -1.72
N VAL A 168 -5.24 -34.59 -1.09
CA VAL A 168 -3.85 -34.69 -1.53
C VAL A 168 -2.98 -35.12 -0.36
N THR A 169 -2.12 -36.12 -0.58
CA THR A 169 -1.09 -36.53 0.36
C THR A 169 0.27 -36.11 -0.18
N LEU A 170 0.97 -35.26 0.54
CA LEU A 170 2.30 -34.74 0.19
C LEU A 170 3.36 -35.43 1.03
N TYR A 171 4.38 -35.98 0.37
CA TYR A 171 5.60 -36.44 1.00
C TYR A 171 6.65 -35.36 0.73
N LEU A 172 7.08 -34.64 1.77
CA LEU A 172 7.97 -33.48 1.60
C LEU A 172 9.37 -33.77 2.13
N ARG A 173 10.37 -33.61 1.25
CA ARG A 173 11.77 -33.51 1.60
C ARG A 173 12.15 -32.02 1.83
N PRO A 174 12.95 -31.69 2.85
CA PRO A 174 13.40 -30.32 3.09
C PRO A 174 14.06 -29.68 1.86
N GLY A 175 13.66 -28.44 1.56
CA GLY A 175 14.14 -27.68 0.41
C GLY A 175 13.65 -28.14 -0.96
N GLN A 176 12.91 -29.26 -1.07
CA GLN A 176 12.37 -29.75 -2.34
C GLN A 176 10.85 -29.57 -2.41
N ALA A 177 10.37 -28.74 -3.34
CA ALA A 177 8.95 -28.56 -3.57
C ALA A 177 8.27 -29.86 -4.08
N ALA A 178 7.13 -30.22 -3.50
CA ALA A 178 6.14 -31.07 -4.16
C ALA A 178 5.15 -30.18 -4.93
N ALA A 179 4.77 -30.57 -6.14
CA ALA A 179 3.81 -29.84 -6.96
C ALA A 179 2.59 -30.73 -7.29
N PHE A 180 1.39 -30.15 -7.21
CA PHE A 180 0.15 -30.80 -7.64
C PHE A 180 -0.80 -29.78 -8.26
N ASN A 181 -1.68 -30.25 -9.14
CA ASN A 181 -2.63 -29.39 -9.83
C ASN A 181 -4.00 -29.45 -9.14
N VAL A 182 -4.58 -28.28 -8.90
CA VAL A 182 -5.97 -28.07 -8.46
C VAL A 182 -6.75 -27.47 -9.62
N THR A 183 -7.74 -28.20 -10.12
CA THR A 183 -8.63 -27.75 -11.19
C THR A 183 -9.91 -27.18 -10.60
N PHE A 184 -10.23 -25.94 -10.96
CA PHE A 184 -11.51 -25.30 -10.63
C PHE A 184 -12.39 -25.20 -11.87
N ARG A 185 -13.66 -25.60 -11.76
CA ARG A 185 -14.69 -25.42 -12.79
C ARG A 185 -15.87 -24.63 -12.21
N ARG A 186 -16.20 -23.49 -12.82
CA ARG A 186 -17.37 -22.70 -12.44
C ARG A 186 -18.66 -23.39 -12.89
N ALA A 187 -19.47 -23.87 -11.96
CA ALA A 187 -20.77 -24.49 -12.27
C ALA A 187 -21.82 -23.44 -12.71
N LYS A 188 -22.82 -23.88 -13.49
CA LYS A 188 -24.04 -23.10 -13.78
C LYS A 188 -25.09 -23.35 -12.70
N GLY A 189 -25.86 -22.33 -12.32
CA GLY A 189 -27.04 -22.50 -11.46
C GLY A 189 -26.76 -22.85 -10.00
N TYR A 190 -25.54 -22.64 -9.51
CA TYR A 190 -25.20 -22.90 -8.10
C TYR A 190 -26.10 -22.07 -7.16
N PRO A 191 -26.60 -22.62 -6.03
CA PRO A 191 -27.51 -21.89 -5.15
C PRO A 191 -26.91 -20.60 -4.56
N ILE A 192 -27.75 -19.58 -4.38
CA ILE A 192 -27.35 -18.27 -3.86
C ILE A 192 -28.23 -17.91 -2.66
N ASP A 193 -27.60 -17.46 -1.58
CA ASP A 193 -28.25 -16.72 -0.51
C ASP A 193 -27.86 -15.25 -0.67
N LEU A 194 -28.85 -14.35 -0.77
CA LEU A 194 -28.65 -12.91 -0.82
C LEU A 194 -29.26 -12.26 0.42
N TYR A 195 -28.43 -11.62 1.23
CA TYR A 195 -28.89 -10.80 2.34
C TYR A 195 -28.76 -9.32 1.97
N TYR A 196 -29.86 -8.59 2.02
CA TYR A 196 -29.91 -7.16 1.72
C TYR A 196 -29.84 -6.39 3.05
N LEU A 197 -28.76 -5.65 3.24
CA LEU A 197 -28.48 -4.84 4.43
C LEU A 197 -28.59 -3.37 4.04
N MET A 198 -29.67 -2.73 4.51
CA MET A 198 -30.07 -1.39 4.10
C MET A 198 -29.89 -0.36 5.20
N ASP A 199 -29.29 0.76 4.84
CA ASP A 199 -29.29 1.97 5.64
C ASP A 199 -30.71 2.57 5.74
N LEU A 200 -31.16 2.90 6.95
CA LEU A 200 -32.43 3.59 7.22
C LEU A 200 -32.23 4.96 7.90
N SER A 201 -31.07 5.59 7.70
CA SER A 201 -30.82 7.01 7.91
C SER A 201 -31.83 7.90 7.17
N TYR A 202 -32.00 9.16 7.58
CA TYR A 202 -33.07 10.02 7.04
C TYR A 202 -32.89 10.38 5.55
N SER A 203 -31.67 10.30 5.01
CA SER A 203 -31.37 10.52 3.60
C SER A 203 -32.00 9.44 2.71
N MET A 204 -31.94 8.16 3.11
CA MET A 204 -32.42 6.98 2.38
C MET A 204 -33.97 6.86 2.26
N LEU A 205 -34.70 7.97 2.40
CA LEU A 205 -36.17 7.99 2.48
C LEU A 205 -36.83 7.60 1.15
N ASP A 206 -36.32 8.10 0.02
CA ASP A 206 -36.81 7.79 -1.32
C ASP A 206 -36.29 6.44 -1.84
N ASP A 207 -35.05 6.06 -1.50
CA ASP A 207 -34.57 4.69 -1.71
C ASP A 207 -35.51 3.65 -1.08
N LEU A 208 -35.92 3.87 0.18
CA LEU A 208 -36.84 2.97 0.89
C LEU A 208 -38.18 2.80 0.15
N ILE A 209 -38.69 3.86 -0.50
CA ILE A 209 -39.94 3.78 -1.29
C ILE A 209 -39.77 2.87 -2.51
N ASN A 210 -38.60 2.88 -3.15
CA ASN A 210 -38.32 2.04 -4.31
C ASN A 210 -37.91 0.61 -3.91
N VAL A 211 -37.10 0.42 -2.87
CA VAL A 211 -36.74 -0.91 -2.34
C VAL A 211 -37.98 -1.69 -1.87
N LYS A 212 -39.00 -1.01 -1.32
CA LYS A 212 -40.32 -1.62 -1.01
C LYS A 212 -41.06 -2.20 -2.23
N LYS A 213 -40.88 -1.61 -3.42
CA LYS A 213 -41.42 -2.16 -4.68
C LYS A 213 -40.54 -3.28 -5.23
N LEU A 214 -39.24 -3.19 -4.98
CA LEU A 214 -38.18 -3.97 -5.63
C LEU A 214 -38.08 -5.43 -5.18
N GLY A 215 -38.67 -5.80 -4.04
CA GLY A 215 -38.55 -7.15 -3.47
C GLY A 215 -38.98 -8.29 -4.40
N GLY A 216 -40.05 -8.10 -5.18
CA GLY A 216 -40.50 -9.08 -6.17
C GLY A 216 -39.58 -9.17 -7.40
N ASP A 217 -39.04 -8.04 -7.85
CA ASP A 217 -38.16 -7.97 -9.02
C ASP A 217 -36.74 -8.48 -8.72
N LEU A 218 -36.25 -8.26 -7.50
CA LEU A 218 -34.94 -8.76 -7.05
C LEU A 218 -34.96 -10.30 -6.90
N LEU A 219 -36.05 -10.89 -6.38
CA LEU A 219 -36.17 -12.35 -6.36
C LEU A 219 -36.31 -12.94 -7.78
N ARG A 220 -37.04 -12.27 -8.68
CA ARG A 220 -37.13 -12.66 -10.10
C ARG A 220 -35.75 -12.65 -10.78
N ALA A 221 -34.98 -11.59 -10.56
CA ALA A 221 -33.62 -11.43 -11.08
C ALA A 221 -32.62 -12.46 -10.52
N LEU A 222 -32.78 -12.89 -9.26
CA LEU A 222 -32.02 -14.00 -8.70
C LEU A 222 -32.39 -15.33 -9.36
N ASN A 223 -33.68 -15.58 -9.60
CA ASN A 223 -34.17 -16.79 -10.24
C ASN A 223 -33.75 -16.93 -11.72
N GLU A 224 -33.41 -15.81 -12.40
CA GLU A 224 -32.78 -15.84 -13.73
C GLU A 224 -31.30 -16.33 -13.69
N ILE A 225 -30.64 -16.23 -12.54
CA ILE A 225 -29.22 -16.59 -12.34
C ILE A 225 -29.07 -17.99 -11.74
N THR A 226 -29.94 -18.35 -10.78
CA THR A 226 -29.88 -19.60 -10.03
C THR A 226 -31.26 -20.20 -9.83
N GLU A 227 -31.35 -21.53 -9.86
CA GLU A 227 -32.60 -22.26 -9.63
C GLU A 227 -32.98 -22.28 -8.13
N SER A 228 -32.07 -21.90 -7.23
CA SER A 228 -32.24 -21.99 -5.78
C SER A 228 -31.75 -20.72 -5.05
N GLY A 229 -32.44 -19.61 -5.29
CA GLY A 229 -32.24 -18.35 -4.55
C GLY A 229 -32.94 -18.34 -3.17
N ARG A 230 -32.31 -17.69 -2.18
CA ARG A 230 -32.99 -17.18 -0.97
C ARG A 230 -32.65 -15.71 -0.77
N ILE A 231 -33.59 -14.97 -0.17
CA ILE A 231 -33.46 -13.56 0.16
C ILE A 231 -33.69 -13.32 1.66
N GLY A 232 -32.91 -12.43 2.26
CA GLY A 232 -33.08 -11.95 3.63
C GLY A 232 -32.92 -10.43 3.69
N PHE A 233 -33.41 -9.81 4.76
CA PHE A 233 -33.34 -8.36 4.96
C PHE A 233 -32.91 -8.00 6.38
N GLY A 234 -32.04 -7.00 6.49
CA GLY A 234 -31.74 -6.30 7.72
C GLY A 234 -31.57 -4.82 7.48
N SER A 235 -31.70 -4.04 8.54
CA SER A 235 -31.52 -2.59 8.51
C SER A 235 -30.51 -2.14 9.54
N PHE A 236 -29.86 -1.01 9.28
CA PHE A 236 -28.95 -0.34 10.21
C PHE A 236 -29.14 1.18 10.18
N VAL A 237 -28.62 1.84 11.20
CA VAL A 237 -28.39 3.29 11.29
C VAL A 237 -27.06 3.43 12.02
N ASP A 238 -27.06 3.81 13.30
CA ASP A 238 -25.85 3.86 14.12
C ASP A 238 -26.09 3.58 15.62
N LYS A 239 -25.00 3.52 16.40
CA LYS A 239 -24.96 3.38 17.86
C LYS A 239 -25.80 4.44 18.53
N THR A 240 -26.59 4.06 19.53
CA THR A 240 -27.62 4.93 20.13
C THR A 240 -27.08 5.81 21.27
N VAL A 241 -25.84 6.30 21.11
CA VAL A 241 -25.14 7.18 22.05
C VAL A 241 -24.63 8.43 21.33
N LEU A 242 -24.34 9.50 22.09
CA LEU A 242 -23.61 10.65 21.57
C LEU A 242 -22.15 10.27 21.27
N PRO A 243 -21.49 10.87 20.25
CA PRO A 243 -22.02 11.92 19.38
C PRO A 243 -22.91 11.43 18.23
N PHE A 244 -22.93 10.13 17.94
CA PHE A 244 -23.55 9.54 16.75
C PHE A 244 -25.07 9.80 16.66
N VAL A 245 -25.76 9.68 17.79
CA VAL A 245 -27.21 9.89 17.89
C VAL A 245 -27.53 10.89 18.99
N ASN A 246 -28.49 11.78 18.72
CA ASN A 246 -29.00 12.72 19.72
C ASN A 246 -29.82 11.99 20.80
N THR A 247 -29.23 11.79 21.98
CA THR A 247 -29.82 11.08 23.11
C THR A 247 -30.87 11.87 23.90
N HIS A 248 -31.29 13.06 23.45
CA HIS A 248 -32.37 13.79 24.09
C HIS A 248 -33.71 13.02 23.99
N PRO A 249 -34.51 12.88 25.07
CA PRO A 249 -35.68 11.99 25.09
C PRO A 249 -36.74 12.22 24.00
N GLU A 250 -36.94 13.46 23.54
CA GLU A 250 -37.82 13.73 22.38
C GLU A 250 -37.23 13.19 21.06
N LYS A 251 -35.91 13.31 20.88
CA LYS A 251 -35.21 12.91 19.66
C LYS A 251 -34.93 11.42 19.58
N LEU A 252 -34.78 10.74 20.72
CA LEU A 252 -34.81 9.27 20.75
C LEU A 252 -36.18 8.69 20.39
N LYS A 253 -37.28 9.41 20.64
CA LYS A 253 -38.63 8.99 20.24
C LYS A 253 -38.94 9.28 18.77
N ASN A 254 -38.56 10.47 18.28
CA ASN A 254 -38.62 10.81 16.86
C ASN A 254 -37.33 11.53 16.45
N PRO A 255 -36.37 10.85 15.81
CA PRO A 255 -35.09 11.47 15.44
C PRO A 255 -35.24 12.49 14.32
N CYS A 256 -36.28 12.37 13.48
CA CYS A 256 -36.36 13.07 12.21
C CYS A 256 -36.33 14.60 12.31
N PRO A 257 -35.79 15.29 11.28
CA PRO A 257 -35.70 16.75 11.27
C PRO A 257 -37.08 17.42 11.33
N ASN A 258 -38.05 16.94 10.54
CA ASN A 258 -39.44 17.39 10.61
C ASN A 258 -40.23 16.54 11.62
N LYS A 259 -40.82 17.19 12.64
CA LYS A 259 -41.68 16.56 13.67
C LYS A 259 -42.98 15.96 13.10
N GLU A 260 -43.43 16.39 11.93
CA GLU A 260 -44.65 15.91 11.26
C GLU A 260 -44.47 14.55 10.56
N LYS A 261 -43.23 14.10 10.34
CA LYS A 261 -42.95 12.77 9.79
C LYS A 261 -42.80 11.76 10.94
N GLU A 262 -43.51 10.64 10.84
CA GLU A 262 -43.31 9.49 11.70
C GLU A 262 -42.04 8.75 11.30
N CYS A 263 -41.10 8.65 12.23
CA CYS A 263 -39.83 7.96 12.07
C CYS A 263 -39.59 7.04 13.26
N GLN A 264 -38.96 5.90 13.02
CA GLN A 264 -38.68 4.96 14.10
C GLN A 264 -37.51 5.43 14.98
N PRO A 265 -37.51 5.08 16.29
CA PRO A 265 -36.38 5.33 17.19
C PRO A 265 -35.05 4.83 16.61
N PRO A 266 -33.91 5.53 16.85
CA PRO A 266 -32.59 5.12 16.39
C PRO A 266 -32.19 3.72 16.89
N PHE A 267 -31.43 2.99 16.07
CA PHE A 267 -30.95 1.64 16.38
C PHE A 267 -29.72 1.31 15.53
N ALA A 268 -28.76 0.57 16.09
CA ALA A 268 -27.53 0.20 15.37
C ALA A 268 -27.78 -0.83 14.27
N PHE A 269 -28.32 -2.00 14.61
CA PHE A 269 -28.66 -3.06 13.65
C PHE A 269 -29.92 -3.82 14.07
N ARG A 270 -30.77 -4.13 13.08
CA ARG A 270 -31.93 -5.01 13.22
C ARG A 270 -31.96 -6.03 12.08
N HIS A 271 -31.95 -7.31 12.44
CA HIS A 271 -32.35 -8.37 11.55
C HIS A 271 -33.88 -8.38 11.42
N VAL A 272 -34.40 -8.27 10.20
CA VAL A 272 -35.86 -8.14 9.95
C VAL A 272 -36.42 -9.43 9.38
N LEU A 273 -35.73 -10.02 8.41
CA LEU A 273 -36.19 -11.22 7.71
C LEU A 273 -35.05 -12.21 7.46
N LYS A 274 -35.22 -13.40 8.04
CA LYS A 274 -34.40 -14.59 7.82
C LYS A 274 -34.43 -15.04 6.35
N LEU A 275 -33.31 -15.58 5.86
CA LEU A 275 -33.16 -16.07 4.48
C LEU A 275 -34.27 -17.05 4.08
N THR A 276 -35.19 -16.57 3.22
CA THR A 276 -36.41 -17.25 2.78
C THR A 276 -36.48 -17.32 1.24
N ASN A 277 -37.27 -18.24 0.69
CA ASN A 277 -37.60 -18.29 -0.74
C ASN A 277 -38.93 -17.58 -1.07
N ASN A 278 -39.60 -16.98 -0.08
CA ASN A 278 -40.90 -16.33 -0.24
C ASN A 278 -40.74 -14.82 -0.55
N SER A 279 -40.91 -14.43 -1.82
CA SER A 279 -40.88 -13.01 -2.27
C SER A 279 -41.92 -12.14 -1.58
N ASN A 280 -43.11 -12.68 -1.32
CA ASN A 280 -44.23 -11.91 -0.79
C ASN A 280 -44.00 -11.59 0.69
N GLN A 281 -43.34 -12.51 1.42
CA GLN A 281 -42.88 -12.26 2.78
C GLN A 281 -41.83 -11.14 2.80
N PHE A 282 -40.83 -11.18 1.91
CA PHE A 282 -39.83 -10.12 1.79
C PHE A 282 -40.47 -8.75 1.51
N GLN A 283 -41.32 -8.67 0.49
CA GLN A 283 -42.00 -7.40 0.15
C GLN A 283 -42.85 -6.88 1.33
N THR A 284 -43.51 -7.76 2.07
CA THR A 284 -44.34 -7.40 3.22
C THR A 284 -43.51 -6.88 4.40
N GLU A 285 -42.43 -7.57 4.78
CA GLU A 285 -41.61 -7.17 5.93
C GLU A 285 -40.75 -5.93 5.65
N VAL A 286 -40.27 -5.75 4.42
CA VAL A 286 -39.63 -4.50 3.98
C VAL A 286 -40.65 -3.36 3.89
N GLY A 287 -41.87 -3.65 3.43
CA GLY A 287 -43.01 -2.72 3.40
C GLY A 287 -43.29 -2.04 4.75
N LYS A 288 -43.14 -2.79 5.86
CA LYS A 288 -43.35 -2.30 7.23
C LYS A 288 -42.25 -1.38 7.76
N GLN A 289 -41.05 -1.35 7.15
CA GLN A 289 -39.95 -0.54 7.69
C GLN A 289 -40.22 0.96 7.50
N LEU A 290 -39.79 1.77 8.46
CA LEU A 290 -39.85 3.24 8.42
C LEU A 290 -38.43 3.81 8.48
N ILE A 291 -38.27 5.06 8.08
CA ILE A 291 -36.99 5.75 8.18
C ILE A 291 -36.68 6.12 9.65
N SER A 292 -35.41 6.32 9.97
CA SER A 292 -34.92 6.76 11.28
C SER A 292 -34.01 7.99 11.11
N GLY A 293 -33.03 8.17 12.00
CA GLY A 293 -32.01 9.20 11.85
C GLY A 293 -30.99 9.24 12.99
N ASN A 294 -29.79 9.67 12.63
CA ASN A 294 -28.59 9.93 13.44
C ASN A 294 -28.30 11.46 13.50
N LEU A 295 -27.11 11.84 13.96
CA LEU A 295 -26.70 13.25 14.14
C LEU A 295 -25.47 13.64 13.31
N ASP A 296 -24.50 12.73 13.16
CA ASP A 296 -23.39 12.85 12.20
C ASP A 296 -23.77 12.29 10.82
N ALA A 297 -22.78 12.00 9.97
CA ALA A 297 -22.97 11.64 8.57
C ALA A 297 -22.46 10.23 8.20
N PRO A 298 -21.35 9.70 8.76
CA PRO A 298 -21.02 8.28 8.60
C PRO A 298 -21.97 7.42 9.44
N GLU A 299 -22.22 6.19 9.00
CA GLU A 299 -23.17 5.28 9.65
C GLU A 299 -22.48 4.09 10.33
N GLY A 300 -23.21 3.40 11.21
CA GLY A 300 -22.76 2.19 11.93
C GLY A 300 -22.73 0.92 11.10
N GLY A 301 -22.69 1.03 9.76
CA GLY A 301 -22.89 -0.08 8.83
C GLY A 301 -21.92 -1.25 8.97
N LEU A 302 -20.65 -1.02 9.34
CA LEU A 302 -19.70 -2.12 9.55
C LEU A 302 -20.07 -3.01 10.74
N ASP A 303 -20.68 -2.44 11.78
CA ASP A 303 -21.13 -3.15 12.97
C ASP A 303 -22.28 -4.12 12.61
N ALA A 304 -23.20 -3.64 11.75
CA ALA A 304 -24.25 -4.47 11.16
C ALA A 304 -23.69 -5.58 10.25
N MET A 305 -22.68 -5.28 9.40
CA MET A 305 -22.00 -6.31 8.60
C MET A 305 -21.34 -7.38 9.47
N MET A 306 -20.74 -7.00 10.61
CA MET A 306 -20.13 -7.95 11.55
C MET A 306 -21.19 -8.87 12.18
N GLN A 307 -22.33 -8.33 12.62
CA GLN A 307 -23.42 -9.14 13.17
C GLN A 307 -24.01 -10.10 12.11
N VAL A 308 -24.24 -9.63 10.87
CA VAL A 308 -24.69 -10.49 9.76
C VAL A 308 -23.67 -11.59 9.42
N ALA A 309 -22.38 -11.31 9.59
CA ALA A 309 -21.32 -12.29 9.39
C ALA A 309 -21.15 -13.28 10.54
N ALA A 310 -21.43 -12.88 11.79
CA ALA A 310 -21.27 -13.73 12.98
C ALA A 310 -22.51 -14.60 13.30
N CYS A 311 -23.71 -14.07 13.09
CA CYS A 311 -24.99 -14.69 13.42
C CYS A 311 -25.48 -15.67 12.34
N LEU A 312 -24.76 -16.78 12.13
CA LEU A 312 -25.03 -17.68 11.01
C LEU A 312 -26.42 -18.34 11.06
N GLU A 313 -26.88 -18.70 12.25
CA GLU A 313 -28.13 -19.45 12.44
C GLU A 313 -29.35 -18.53 12.37
N GLU A 314 -29.26 -17.33 12.94
CA GLU A 314 -30.30 -16.30 12.97
C GLU A 314 -30.61 -15.84 11.55
N ILE A 315 -29.57 -15.38 10.83
CA ILE A 315 -29.65 -14.94 9.42
C ILE A 315 -30.09 -16.11 8.51
N GLY A 316 -29.68 -17.34 8.84
CA GLY A 316 -30.09 -18.57 8.16
C GLY A 316 -29.25 -18.93 6.94
N TRP A 317 -27.95 -18.62 6.96
CA TRP A 317 -27.02 -18.88 5.85
C TRP A 317 -26.89 -20.38 5.56
N ARG A 318 -27.15 -20.79 4.32
CA ARG A 318 -26.84 -22.16 3.85
C ARG A 318 -25.34 -22.32 3.57
N ASN A 319 -24.89 -23.55 3.38
CA ASN A 319 -23.55 -23.85 2.87
C ASN A 319 -23.56 -23.75 1.33
N VAL A 320 -23.70 -22.53 0.80
CA VAL A 320 -23.80 -22.18 -0.63
C VAL A 320 -23.11 -20.82 -0.88
N THR A 321 -23.26 -20.21 -2.07
CA THR A 321 -22.75 -18.85 -2.32
C THR A 321 -23.51 -17.82 -1.47
N ARG A 322 -22.80 -17.08 -0.62
CA ARG A 322 -23.37 -16.05 0.28
C ARG A 322 -23.03 -14.65 -0.23
N LEU A 323 -24.04 -13.87 -0.59
CA LEU A 323 -23.90 -12.48 -1.03
C LEU A 323 -24.52 -11.54 0.01
N LEU A 324 -23.76 -10.52 0.43
CA LEU A 324 -24.23 -9.46 1.33
C LEU A 324 -24.29 -8.14 0.55
N VAL A 325 -25.49 -7.70 0.18
CA VAL A 325 -25.66 -6.38 -0.44
C VAL A 325 -25.70 -5.35 0.68
N PHE A 326 -24.78 -4.38 0.65
CA PHE A 326 -24.70 -3.27 1.58
C PHE A 326 -25.08 -1.99 0.84
N ALA A 327 -26.17 -1.34 1.26
CA ALA A 327 -26.72 -0.16 0.60
C ALA A 327 -26.81 1.05 1.55
N THR A 328 -26.17 2.16 1.17
CA THR A 328 -26.12 3.46 1.89
C THR A 328 -25.68 4.57 0.93
N ASP A 329 -26.00 5.82 1.25
CA ASP A 329 -25.58 7.01 0.52
C ASP A 329 -24.37 7.76 1.11
N ASP A 330 -23.91 7.40 2.33
CA ASP A 330 -22.78 8.06 3.01
C ASP A 330 -21.70 7.07 3.52
N GLY A 331 -20.87 7.53 4.46
CA GLY A 331 -19.69 6.85 5.00
C GLY A 331 -19.98 5.77 6.03
N PHE A 332 -18.91 5.26 6.63
CA PHE A 332 -18.99 4.22 7.65
C PHE A 332 -18.03 4.49 8.80
N HIS A 333 -18.48 4.21 10.02
CA HIS A 333 -17.65 4.19 11.22
C HIS A 333 -16.84 2.88 11.35
N PHE A 334 -15.68 2.97 11.98
CA PHE A 334 -14.76 1.84 12.20
C PHE A 334 -14.05 1.92 13.56
N ALA A 335 -13.39 0.83 13.96
CA ALA A 335 -12.71 0.70 15.26
C ALA A 335 -11.82 1.92 15.58
N GLY A 336 -12.04 2.52 16.74
CA GLY A 336 -11.46 3.79 17.18
C GLY A 336 -12.51 4.89 17.35
N ASP A 337 -13.56 4.91 16.53
CA ASP A 337 -14.58 5.96 16.55
C ASP A 337 -15.48 5.88 17.80
N GLY A 338 -15.80 4.67 18.29
CA GLY A 338 -16.61 4.45 19.49
C GLY A 338 -16.03 5.08 20.76
N LYS A 339 -14.73 5.40 20.75
CA LYS A 339 -14.06 6.20 21.79
C LYS A 339 -14.72 7.55 22.04
N LEU A 340 -15.32 8.16 21.01
CA LEU A 340 -16.08 9.42 21.14
C LEU A 340 -17.33 9.26 22.01
N GLY A 341 -17.98 8.09 21.94
CA GLY A 341 -19.09 7.70 22.82
C GLY A 341 -18.67 7.03 24.13
N ALA A 342 -17.40 7.17 24.53
CA ALA A 342 -16.77 6.49 25.67
C ALA A 342 -16.78 4.94 25.61
N ILE A 343 -16.96 4.36 24.42
CA ILE A 343 -16.92 2.92 24.20
C ILE A 343 -15.47 2.52 23.89
N LEU A 344 -14.82 1.84 24.84
CA LEU A 344 -13.40 1.45 24.75
C LEU A 344 -13.18 -0.05 24.56
N THR A 345 -14.24 -0.87 24.66
CA THR A 345 -14.18 -2.32 24.49
C THR A 345 -14.09 -2.66 23.00
N PRO A 346 -13.04 -3.31 22.49
CA PRO A 346 -12.99 -3.70 21.08
C PRO A 346 -14.11 -4.68 20.72
N ASN A 347 -14.59 -4.63 19.48
CA ASN A 347 -15.53 -5.61 18.94
C ASN A 347 -14.98 -7.04 19.10
N ASP A 348 -15.78 -8.00 19.57
CA ASP A 348 -15.34 -9.37 19.84
C ASP A 348 -15.54 -10.35 18.65
N GLY A 349 -16.17 -9.89 17.56
CA GLY A 349 -16.47 -10.69 16.37
C GLY A 349 -17.52 -11.80 16.58
N ARG A 350 -18.37 -11.68 17.60
CA ARG A 350 -19.42 -12.66 17.94
C ARG A 350 -20.83 -12.12 17.65
N CYS A 351 -21.79 -13.05 17.63
CA CYS A 351 -23.21 -12.72 17.52
C CYS A 351 -23.77 -12.21 18.86
N HIS A 352 -24.46 -11.08 18.83
CA HIS A 352 -25.12 -10.44 19.99
C HIS A 352 -26.53 -9.95 19.63
N LEU A 353 -27.29 -10.77 18.90
CA LEU A 353 -28.69 -10.49 18.57
C LEU A 353 -29.62 -10.97 19.68
N GLU A 354 -30.40 -10.03 20.22
CA GLU A 354 -31.51 -10.31 21.12
C GLU A 354 -32.79 -9.73 20.50
N ASP A 355 -33.84 -10.54 20.38
CA ASP A 355 -35.09 -10.15 19.68
C ASP A 355 -34.82 -9.63 18.25
N ASN A 356 -33.82 -10.21 17.59
CA ASN A 356 -33.27 -9.79 16.29
C ASN A 356 -32.67 -8.36 16.24
N ILE A 357 -32.36 -7.75 17.39
CA ILE A 357 -31.75 -6.42 17.51
C ILE A 357 -30.39 -6.53 18.19
N TYR A 358 -29.40 -5.76 17.69
CA TYR A 358 -28.09 -5.66 18.32
C TYR A 358 -28.11 -4.67 19.50
N LYS A 359 -28.69 -5.12 20.63
CA LYS A 359 -28.86 -4.30 21.85
C LYS A 359 -27.53 -3.90 22.49
N ARG A 360 -26.49 -4.74 22.36
CA ARG A 360 -25.16 -4.56 22.95
C ARG A 360 -24.22 -3.66 22.12
N SER A 361 -24.73 -3.01 21.07
CA SER A 361 -23.98 -2.07 20.21
C SER A 361 -23.31 -0.92 20.97
N ASN A 362 -23.83 -0.54 22.14
CA ASN A 362 -23.27 0.51 22.98
C ASN A 362 -22.21 0.00 23.98
N GLU A 363 -21.95 -1.31 24.07
CA GLU A 363 -20.93 -1.91 24.94
C GLU A 363 -19.59 -2.14 24.21
N PHE A 364 -19.65 -2.31 22.89
CA PHE A 364 -18.52 -2.63 22.01
C PHE A 364 -18.29 -1.56 20.95
N ASP A 365 -17.04 -1.25 20.66
CA ASP A 365 -16.63 -0.38 19.56
C ASP A 365 -17.00 -1.00 18.20
N TYR A 366 -16.98 -0.18 17.15
CA TYR A 366 -17.13 -0.66 15.78
C TYR A 366 -16.04 -1.68 15.44
N PRO A 367 -16.28 -2.63 14.52
CA PRO A 367 -15.26 -3.57 14.09
C PRO A 367 -14.16 -2.85 13.29
N SER A 368 -12.93 -3.38 13.33
CA SER A 368 -11.89 -2.92 12.42
C SER A 368 -12.10 -3.51 11.02
N VAL A 369 -11.68 -2.78 9.98
CA VAL A 369 -11.78 -3.26 8.58
C VAL A 369 -11.12 -4.63 8.39
N GLY A 370 -9.96 -4.87 9.02
CA GLY A 370 -9.26 -6.15 8.96
C GLY A 370 -10.00 -7.29 9.68
N GLN A 371 -10.63 -7.00 10.83
CA GLN A 371 -11.45 -7.97 11.55
C GLN A 371 -12.71 -8.35 10.74
N LEU A 372 -13.36 -7.38 10.10
CA LEU A 372 -14.49 -7.63 9.21
C LEU A 372 -14.06 -8.44 7.97
N ALA A 373 -12.95 -8.08 7.33
CA ALA A 373 -12.37 -8.84 6.20
C ALA A 373 -12.12 -10.32 6.58
N HIS A 374 -11.58 -10.56 7.77
CA HIS A 374 -11.35 -11.90 8.29
C HIS A 374 -12.66 -12.66 8.52
N LYS A 375 -13.65 -12.06 9.20
CA LYS A 375 -14.92 -12.73 9.52
C LYS A 375 -15.75 -13.04 8.27
N LEU A 376 -15.77 -12.13 7.29
CA LEU A 376 -16.44 -12.35 6.00
C LEU A 376 -15.77 -13.50 5.22
N ALA A 377 -14.44 -13.55 5.18
CA ALA A 377 -13.69 -14.61 4.51
C ALA A 377 -13.80 -15.98 5.22
N GLU A 378 -13.78 -15.99 6.56
CA GLU A 378 -14.02 -17.19 7.38
C GLU A 378 -15.37 -17.83 7.02
N ASN A 379 -16.41 -16.99 6.93
CA ASN A 379 -17.79 -17.41 6.68
C ASN A 379 -18.21 -17.37 5.19
N ASN A 380 -17.27 -17.23 4.26
CA ASN A 380 -17.52 -17.22 2.80
C ASN A 380 -18.56 -16.19 2.30
N ILE A 381 -18.72 -15.06 3.00
CA ILE A 381 -19.67 -13.99 2.64
C ILE A 381 -18.97 -12.96 1.74
N GLN A 382 -19.57 -12.68 0.58
CA GLN A 382 -19.04 -11.74 -0.42
C GLN A 382 -19.85 -10.44 -0.39
N PRO A 383 -19.30 -9.31 0.08
CA PRO A 383 -20.04 -8.07 0.15
C PRO A 383 -20.09 -7.35 -1.21
N ILE A 384 -21.26 -6.81 -1.52
CA ILE A 384 -21.55 -5.96 -2.67
C ILE A 384 -21.93 -4.58 -2.12
N PHE A 385 -21.02 -3.62 -2.22
CA PHE A 385 -21.25 -2.23 -1.82
C PHE A 385 -22.02 -1.51 -2.94
N ALA A 386 -23.32 -1.32 -2.73
CA ALA A 386 -24.19 -0.55 -3.59
C ALA A 386 -24.31 0.87 -2.99
N VAL A 387 -23.52 1.80 -3.49
CA VAL A 387 -23.37 3.12 -2.86
C VAL A 387 -23.49 4.24 -3.89
N THR A 388 -23.96 5.41 -3.46
CA THR A 388 -24.12 6.58 -4.34
C THR A 388 -22.78 7.01 -4.94
N LYS A 389 -22.85 7.73 -6.06
CA LYS A 389 -21.69 8.21 -6.83
C LYS A 389 -20.63 8.93 -5.98
N ARG A 390 -21.06 9.66 -4.95
CA ARG A 390 -20.19 10.38 -4.00
C ARG A 390 -19.25 9.44 -3.26
N MET A 391 -19.73 8.23 -2.94
CA MET A 391 -19.06 7.28 -2.05
C MET A 391 -18.29 6.16 -2.78
N VAL A 392 -18.55 5.93 -4.07
CA VAL A 392 -17.91 4.86 -4.88
C VAL A 392 -16.39 4.76 -4.64
N LYS A 393 -15.64 5.86 -4.74
CA LYS A 393 -14.17 5.87 -4.58
C LYS A 393 -13.71 5.45 -3.18
N THR A 394 -14.50 5.75 -2.15
CA THR A 394 -14.22 5.40 -0.76
C THR A 394 -14.39 3.89 -0.55
N TYR A 395 -15.48 3.31 -1.05
CA TYR A 395 -15.72 1.87 -0.95
C TYR A 395 -14.85 1.07 -1.94
N GLU A 396 -14.40 1.64 -3.06
CA GLU A 396 -13.39 1.00 -3.93
C GLU A 396 -12.09 0.72 -3.16
N LYS A 397 -11.65 1.66 -2.32
CA LYS A 397 -10.49 1.46 -1.43
C LYS A 397 -10.72 0.36 -0.40
N LEU A 398 -11.96 0.17 0.06
CA LEU A 398 -12.30 -0.94 0.95
C LEU A 398 -12.15 -2.31 0.26
N THR A 399 -12.35 -2.39 -1.07
CA THR A 399 -12.15 -3.64 -1.84
C THR A 399 -10.68 -4.06 -2.01
N GLU A 400 -9.73 -3.15 -1.78
CA GLU A 400 -8.30 -3.49 -1.73
C GLU A 400 -7.95 -4.32 -0.48
N VAL A 401 -8.75 -4.18 0.59
CA VAL A 401 -8.56 -4.88 1.88
C VAL A 401 -9.51 -6.07 2.05
N ILE A 402 -10.77 -5.93 1.65
CA ILE A 402 -11.77 -7.01 1.76
C ILE A 402 -11.76 -7.84 0.46
N PRO A 403 -11.20 -9.07 0.44
CA PRO A 403 -11.16 -9.90 -0.75
C PRO A 403 -12.58 -10.34 -1.16
N LYS A 404 -12.78 -10.61 -2.45
CA LYS A 404 -14.09 -11.03 -3.03
C LYS A 404 -15.23 -10.06 -2.68
N SER A 405 -14.94 -8.76 -2.73
CA SER A 405 -15.93 -7.69 -2.66
C SER A 405 -16.10 -7.01 -4.01
N ALA A 406 -17.22 -6.31 -4.20
CA ALA A 406 -17.50 -5.51 -5.39
C ALA A 406 -18.19 -4.20 -4.99
N VAL A 407 -17.92 -3.13 -5.74
CA VAL A 407 -18.62 -1.84 -5.65
C VAL A 407 -19.45 -1.63 -6.92
N GLY A 408 -20.62 -1.04 -6.76
CA GLY A 408 -21.42 -0.50 -7.86
C GLY A 408 -22.00 0.87 -7.50
N GLU A 409 -22.05 1.76 -8.49
CA GLU A 409 -22.74 3.06 -8.40
C GLU A 409 -24.25 2.81 -8.33
N LEU A 410 -24.82 2.98 -7.14
CA LEU A 410 -26.26 3.04 -6.91
C LEU A 410 -26.77 4.40 -7.41
N SER A 411 -27.91 4.42 -8.11
CA SER A 411 -28.60 5.68 -8.39
C SER A 411 -29.20 6.24 -7.10
N ASP A 412 -29.34 7.56 -6.99
CA ASP A 412 -29.87 8.24 -5.79
C ASP A 412 -31.34 7.90 -5.47
N ASP A 413 -31.98 7.03 -6.27
CA ASP A 413 -33.34 6.51 -6.08
C ASP A 413 -33.39 4.97 -5.93
N SER A 414 -32.22 4.31 -5.84
CA SER A 414 -32.03 2.85 -5.85
C SER A 414 -32.61 2.07 -7.05
N SER A 415 -33.08 2.72 -8.12
CA SER A 415 -33.76 2.04 -9.23
C SER A 415 -32.88 1.04 -10.00
N ASN A 416 -31.56 1.25 -10.04
CA ASN A 416 -30.63 0.40 -10.78
C ASN A 416 -30.13 -0.84 -10.00
N VAL A 417 -30.50 -1.00 -8.73
CA VAL A 417 -29.90 -1.97 -7.80
C VAL A 417 -29.99 -3.44 -8.26
N VAL A 418 -31.04 -3.82 -8.99
CA VAL A 418 -31.17 -5.17 -9.57
C VAL A 418 -30.07 -5.44 -10.60
N GLN A 419 -29.78 -4.48 -11.48
CA GLN A 419 -28.71 -4.62 -12.47
C GLN A 419 -27.33 -4.55 -11.81
N LEU A 420 -27.18 -3.75 -10.76
CA LEU A 420 -25.97 -3.68 -9.94
C LEU A 420 -25.65 -5.06 -9.35
N ILE A 421 -26.61 -5.74 -8.74
CA ILE A 421 -26.44 -7.10 -8.18
C ILE A 421 -26.08 -8.12 -9.27
N LYS A 422 -26.75 -8.09 -10.44
CA LYS A 422 -26.40 -8.95 -11.59
C LYS A 422 -24.94 -8.75 -12.04
N ASN A 423 -24.52 -7.49 -12.18
CA ASN A 423 -23.16 -7.13 -12.60
C ASN A 423 -22.12 -7.53 -11.54
N ALA A 424 -22.39 -7.24 -10.26
CA ALA A 424 -21.52 -7.57 -9.14
C ALA A 424 -21.38 -9.09 -8.97
N TYR A 425 -22.47 -9.86 -9.03
CA TYR A 425 -22.41 -11.32 -9.02
C TYR A 425 -21.55 -11.85 -10.18
N ASN A 426 -21.73 -11.33 -11.40
CA ASN A 426 -20.94 -11.78 -12.56
C ASN A 426 -19.44 -11.48 -12.38
N LYS A 427 -19.08 -10.29 -11.87
CA LYS A 427 -17.69 -9.88 -11.57
C LYS A 427 -17.07 -10.69 -10.43
N LEU A 428 -17.83 -10.97 -9.37
CA LEU A 428 -17.39 -11.80 -8.24
C LEU A 428 -17.19 -13.25 -8.64
N SER A 429 -18.10 -13.81 -9.44
CA SER A 429 -18.05 -15.21 -9.87
C SER A 429 -17.11 -15.45 -11.06
N SER A 430 -16.70 -14.41 -11.81
CA SER A 430 -15.63 -14.50 -12.81
C SER A 430 -14.23 -14.46 -12.21
N ARG A 431 -14.05 -13.94 -10.98
CA ARG A 431 -12.74 -13.91 -10.31
C ARG A 431 -12.62 -14.99 -9.25
N VAL A 432 -11.65 -15.89 -9.45
CA VAL A 432 -11.38 -17.05 -8.59
C VAL A 432 -10.04 -16.82 -7.91
N PHE A 433 -10.05 -16.72 -6.58
CA PHE A 433 -8.86 -16.82 -5.77
C PHE A 433 -8.76 -18.22 -5.17
N LEU A 434 -7.59 -18.83 -5.23
CA LEU A 434 -7.28 -20.08 -4.53
C LEU A 434 -6.30 -19.78 -3.40
N ASP A 435 -6.68 -20.08 -2.17
CA ASP A 435 -5.89 -19.74 -0.98
C ASP A 435 -6.02 -20.83 0.10
N HIS A 436 -5.28 -20.69 1.20
CA HIS A 436 -5.13 -21.69 2.25
C HIS A 436 -5.39 -21.11 3.64
N ASN A 437 -5.68 -21.98 4.61
CA ASN A 437 -5.67 -21.57 6.02
C ASN A 437 -4.22 -21.40 6.53
N THR A 438 -4.07 -20.79 7.71
CA THR A 438 -2.78 -20.54 8.34
C THR A 438 -1.92 -21.81 8.44
N VAL A 439 -0.75 -21.79 7.80
CA VAL A 439 0.27 -22.84 7.87
C VAL A 439 1.44 -22.40 8.78
N PRO A 440 2.17 -23.34 9.41
CA PRO A 440 3.37 -22.99 10.18
C PRO A 440 4.47 -22.41 9.29
N SER A 441 5.36 -21.60 9.87
CA SER A 441 6.50 -20.97 9.17
C SER A 441 7.49 -21.96 8.53
N THR A 442 7.41 -23.25 8.88
CA THR A 442 8.20 -24.34 8.31
C THR A 442 7.68 -24.83 6.95
N LEU A 443 6.47 -24.42 6.56
CA LEU A 443 5.87 -24.68 5.25
C LEU A 443 5.73 -23.39 4.44
N LYS A 444 6.17 -23.43 3.19
CA LYS A 444 5.93 -22.38 2.19
C LYS A 444 5.07 -22.95 1.06
N VAL A 445 3.92 -22.31 0.82
CA VAL A 445 3.01 -22.61 -0.28
C VAL A 445 3.11 -21.49 -1.33
N THR A 446 3.21 -21.85 -2.61
CA THR A 446 3.06 -20.92 -3.74
C THR A 446 2.15 -21.52 -4.81
N TYR A 447 1.62 -20.65 -5.66
CA TYR A 447 0.61 -20.97 -6.67
C TYR A 447 1.02 -20.43 -8.04
N ASP A 448 0.95 -21.29 -9.05
CA ASP A 448 0.91 -20.86 -10.45
C ASP A 448 -0.54 -20.91 -10.93
N SER A 449 -1.02 -19.83 -11.55
CA SER A 449 -2.39 -19.68 -12.03
C SER A 449 -2.42 -19.77 -13.56
N PHE A 450 -3.08 -20.79 -14.11
CA PHE A 450 -3.27 -20.96 -15.56
C PHE A 450 -4.73 -20.64 -15.91
N CYS A 451 -4.96 -19.41 -16.36
CA CYS A 451 -6.29 -18.85 -16.54
C CYS A 451 -6.81 -19.01 -17.98
N SER A 452 -8.14 -19.10 -18.14
CA SER A 452 -8.80 -19.34 -19.43
C SER A 452 -8.65 -18.20 -20.46
N ASN A 453 -8.19 -17.03 -20.03
CA ASN A 453 -7.90 -15.86 -20.88
C ASN A 453 -6.47 -15.87 -21.45
N GLY A 454 -5.68 -16.92 -21.19
CA GLY A 454 -4.28 -17.03 -21.63
C GLY A 454 -3.27 -16.32 -20.72
N VAL A 455 -3.72 -15.63 -19.68
CA VAL A 455 -2.83 -15.06 -18.65
C VAL A 455 -2.33 -16.20 -17.76
N SER A 456 -1.01 -16.25 -17.56
CA SER A 456 -0.37 -17.16 -16.61
C SER A 456 0.43 -16.35 -15.59
N GLN A 457 0.20 -16.61 -14.30
CA GLN A 457 0.97 -16.02 -13.20
C GLN A 457 1.70 -17.13 -12.46
N VAL A 458 2.96 -16.93 -12.09
CA VAL A 458 3.83 -17.99 -11.54
C VAL A 458 4.39 -17.55 -10.18
N ASP A 459 4.56 -18.52 -9.28
CA ASP A 459 5.11 -18.38 -7.92
C ASP A 459 4.46 -17.27 -7.06
N GLN A 460 3.13 -17.12 -7.20
CA GLN A 460 2.35 -16.17 -6.42
C GLN A 460 1.96 -16.73 -5.03
N PRO A 461 1.72 -15.88 -4.01
CA PRO A 461 1.32 -16.33 -2.67
C PRO A 461 -0.13 -16.87 -2.62
N ARG A 462 -0.94 -16.57 -3.63
CA ARG A 462 -2.31 -17.07 -3.83
C ARG A 462 -2.56 -17.32 -5.31
N GLY A 463 -3.48 -18.20 -5.66
CA GLY A 463 -4.02 -18.28 -7.01
C GLY A 463 -4.93 -17.08 -7.31
N ASP A 464 -4.84 -16.50 -8.50
CA ASP A 464 -5.71 -15.40 -8.96
C ASP A 464 -5.99 -15.54 -10.47
N CYS A 465 -7.23 -15.88 -10.82
CA CYS A 465 -7.71 -15.85 -12.20
C CYS A 465 -8.97 -14.99 -12.30
N ASP A 466 -8.94 -14.01 -13.20
CA ASP A 466 -10.10 -13.18 -13.55
C ASP A 466 -10.66 -13.56 -14.94
N GLY A 467 -11.92 -13.20 -15.20
CA GLY A 467 -12.61 -13.51 -16.47
C GLY A 467 -13.01 -14.99 -16.64
N VAL A 468 -13.11 -15.75 -15.55
CA VAL A 468 -13.43 -17.19 -15.57
C VAL A 468 -14.88 -17.43 -15.99
N GLN A 469 -15.04 -18.11 -17.12
CA GLN A 469 -16.33 -18.41 -17.73
C GLN A 469 -17.00 -19.64 -17.08
N ILE A 470 -18.33 -19.75 -17.23
CA ILE A 470 -19.10 -20.91 -16.75
C ILE A 470 -18.70 -22.15 -17.55
N ASN A 471 -18.55 -23.30 -16.86
CA ASN A 471 -18.14 -24.60 -17.36
C ASN A 471 -16.72 -24.69 -17.99
N VAL A 472 -15.98 -23.58 -18.10
CA VAL A 472 -14.57 -23.59 -18.53
C VAL A 472 -13.69 -23.89 -17.31
N PRO A 473 -12.89 -24.98 -17.32
CA PRO A 473 -11.97 -25.27 -16.22
C PRO A 473 -10.74 -24.37 -16.29
N ILE A 474 -10.24 -23.95 -15.13
CA ILE A 474 -8.93 -23.35 -14.93
C ILE A 474 -8.10 -24.23 -14.00
N THR A 475 -6.77 -24.11 -14.07
CA THR A 475 -5.85 -24.95 -13.28
C THR A 475 -4.91 -24.08 -12.48
N PHE A 476 -4.76 -24.40 -11.20
CA PHE A 476 -3.73 -23.86 -10.34
C PHE A 476 -2.71 -24.95 -10.03
N GLN A 477 -1.41 -24.71 -10.25
CA GLN A 477 -0.38 -25.60 -9.75
C GLN A 477 0.06 -25.10 -8.38
N VAL A 478 -0.21 -25.90 -7.35
CA VAL A 478 0.19 -25.62 -5.97
C VAL A 478 1.56 -26.26 -5.74
N LYS A 479 2.52 -25.47 -5.29
CA LYS A 479 3.86 -25.91 -4.90
C LYS A 479 3.98 -25.77 -3.38
N VAL A 480 4.38 -26.85 -2.70
CA VAL A 480 4.58 -26.85 -1.24
C VAL A 480 6.00 -27.27 -0.92
N THR A 481 6.72 -26.45 -0.16
CA THR A 481 8.10 -26.68 0.24
C THR A 481 8.22 -26.64 1.75
N ALA A 482 8.85 -27.65 2.35
CA ALA A 482 9.23 -27.62 3.76
C ALA A 482 10.66 -27.07 3.92
N THR A 483 10.92 -26.27 4.95
CA THR A 483 12.28 -25.78 5.28
C THR A 483 13.10 -26.78 6.10
N GLU A 484 12.42 -27.66 6.84
CA GLU A 484 12.99 -28.63 7.78
C GLU A 484 12.15 -29.93 7.77
N CYS A 485 12.60 -30.96 8.49
CA CYS A 485 11.83 -32.19 8.67
C CYS A 485 10.66 -31.97 9.63
N ILE A 486 9.53 -31.57 9.04
CA ILE A 486 8.24 -31.39 9.71
C ILE A 486 7.73 -32.69 10.39
N ARG A 487 6.73 -32.53 11.25
CA ARG A 487 5.87 -33.66 11.70
C ARG A 487 4.68 -33.82 10.77
N GLU A 488 3.99 -34.95 10.87
CA GLU A 488 2.70 -35.14 10.19
C GLU A 488 1.70 -34.02 10.59
N GLN A 489 1.08 -33.41 9.60
CA GLN A 489 0.15 -32.30 9.76
C GLN A 489 -0.78 -32.18 8.55
N SER A 490 -1.83 -31.36 8.66
CA SER A 490 -2.79 -31.14 7.57
C SER A 490 -3.25 -29.70 7.48
N PHE A 491 -3.49 -29.21 6.27
CA PHE A 491 -4.06 -27.91 6.00
C PHE A 491 -5.12 -27.98 4.89
N LEU A 492 -5.90 -26.92 4.71
CA LEU A 492 -7.02 -26.83 3.77
C LEU A 492 -6.76 -25.73 2.75
N ILE A 493 -6.88 -26.06 1.47
CA ILE A 493 -6.93 -25.09 0.37
C ILE A 493 -8.40 -24.89 0.00
N ARG A 494 -8.83 -23.63 -0.19
CA ARG A 494 -10.21 -23.26 -0.52
C ARG A 494 -10.23 -22.26 -1.67
N ALA A 495 -11.28 -22.30 -2.49
CA ALA A 495 -11.55 -21.20 -3.42
C ALA A 495 -12.36 -20.13 -2.70
N LEU A 496 -11.84 -18.90 -2.58
CA LEU A 496 -12.49 -17.86 -1.77
C LEU A 496 -13.88 -17.50 -2.31
N GLY A 497 -14.89 -17.58 -1.42
CA GLY A 497 -16.30 -17.39 -1.77
C GLY A 497 -17.03 -18.65 -2.25
N PHE A 498 -16.37 -19.81 -2.24
CA PHE A 498 -16.97 -21.13 -2.51
C PHE A 498 -16.81 -22.06 -1.30
N THR A 499 -17.67 -23.06 -1.19
CA THR A 499 -17.68 -24.03 -0.08
C THR A 499 -16.66 -25.15 -0.21
N ASP A 500 -16.18 -25.39 -1.43
CA ASP A 500 -15.35 -26.54 -1.74
C ASP A 500 -13.91 -26.34 -1.26
N THR A 501 -13.35 -27.39 -0.67
CA THR A 501 -12.01 -27.41 -0.09
C THR A 501 -11.23 -28.64 -0.54
N VAL A 502 -9.91 -28.48 -0.67
CA VAL A 502 -8.95 -29.57 -0.85
C VAL A 502 -8.27 -29.82 0.49
N ALA A 503 -8.39 -31.04 1.01
CA ALA A 503 -7.67 -31.46 2.20
C ALA A 503 -6.25 -31.90 1.83
N VAL A 504 -5.24 -31.23 2.38
CA VAL A 504 -3.83 -31.53 2.12
C VAL A 504 -3.22 -32.13 3.39
N GLN A 505 -2.91 -33.43 3.34
CA GLN A 505 -2.15 -34.15 4.36
C GLN A 505 -0.67 -34.06 4.01
N VAL A 506 0.19 -33.77 4.98
CA VAL A 506 1.62 -33.52 4.77
C VAL A 506 2.44 -34.44 5.66
N LEU A 507 3.28 -35.27 5.03
CA LEU A 507 4.13 -36.28 5.64
C LEU A 507 5.61 -35.97 5.39
N PRO A 508 6.51 -36.18 6.38
CA PRO A 508 7.95 -35.96 6.19
C PRO A 508 8.61 -37.07 5.39
N GLN A 509 9.44 -36.70 4.40
CA GLN A 509 10.20 -37.61 3.54
C GLN A 509 11.71 -37.44 3.78
N CYS A 510 12.14 -37.64 5.02
CA CYS A 510 13.52 -37.41 5.47
C CYS A 510 14.33 -38.70 5.71
N GLU A 511 13.66 -39.84 5.96
CA GLU A 511 14.33 -41.07 6.35
C GLU A 511 14.88 -41.87 5.15
N CYS A 512 16.12 -42.33 5.28
CA CYS A 512 16.75 -43.19 4.30
C CYS A 512 16.35 -44.66 4.49
N HIS A 513 15.65 -45.23 3.52
CA HIS A 513 15.25 -46.63 3.52
C HIS A 513 16.40 -47.54 3.03
N CYS A 514 17.51 -47.53 3.78
CA CYS A 514 18.71 -48.33 3.52
C CYS A 514 18.47 -49.83 3.74
N ARG A 515 19.28 -50.68 3.11
CA ARG A 515 19.21 -52.14 3.35
C ARG A 515 19.69 -52.47 4.78
N ALA A 516 18.77 -52.97 5.61
CA ALA A 516 19.05 -53.33 7.00
C ALA A 516 19.80 -54.67 7.12
N GLU A 517 21.12 -54.65 6.92
CA GLU A 517 21.99 -55.81 7.18
C GLU A 517 22.15 -56.08 8.68
N ARG A 518 21.18 -56.80 9.26
CA ARG A 518 21.13 -57.21 10.67
C ARG A 518 22.31 -58.11 11.14
N GLN A 519 23.31 -58.35 10.29
CA GLN A 519 24.46 -59.24 10.54
C GLN A 519 25.83 -58.53 10.52
N ALA A 520 25.88 -57.20 10.35
CA ALA A 520 27.12 -56.45 10.13
C ALA A 520 27.94 -56.04 11.38
N ARG A 521 27.71 -56.63 12.57
CA ARG A 521 28.48 -56.31 13.79
C ARG A 521 30.00 -56.52 13.64
N SER A 522 30.41 -57.49 12.82
CA SER A 522 31.83 -57.79 12.56
C SER A 522 32.57 -56.70 11.77
N LEU A 523 31.88 -55.95 10.91
CA LEU A 523 32.48 -54.86 10.12
C LEU A 523 32.91 -53.66 10.97
N CYS A 524 32.23 -53.44 12.10
CA CYS A 524 32.50 -52.37 13.07
C CYS A 524 33.34 -52.87 14.26
N SER A 525 34.26 -53.81 14.00
CA SER A 525 35.13 -54.47 15.01
C SER A 525 34.39 -55.10 16.20
N GLY A 526 33.08 -55.38 16.07
CA GLY A 526 32.23 -55.84 17.17
C GLY A 526 31.93 -54.79 18.25
N LYS A 527 32.24 -53.51 18.00
CA LYS A 527 32.12 -52.36 18.93
C LYS A 527 31.24 -51.24 18.37
N GLY A 528 30.15 -51.63 17.70
CA GLY A 528 29.20 -50.73 17.08
C GLY A 528 28.19 -51.45 16.19
N PHE A 529 27.38 -50.68 15.46
CA PHE A 529 26.45 -51.19 14.45
C PHE A 529 26.61 -50.47 13.11
N LEU A 530 26.20 -51.14 12.02
CA LEU A 530 26.23 -50.59 10.68
C LEU A 530 24.92 -49.85 10.36
N GLU A 531 25.01 -48.63 9.86
CA GLU A 531 23.88 -47.81 9.41
C GLU A 531 24.22 -47.22 8.03
N CYS A 532 23.44 -47.52 6.99
CA CYS A 532 23.63 -46.98 5.63
C CYS A 532 25.08 -46.99 5.10
N GLY A 533 25.87 -48.03 5.40
CA GLY A 533 27.24 -48.18 4.92
C GLY A 533 28.36 -47.59 5.79
N ILE A 534 28.03 -47.00 6.94
CA ILE A 534 29.00 -46.51 7.96
C ILE A 534 28.81 -47.22 9.31
N CYS A 535 29.86 -47.23 10.13
CA CYS A 535 29.82 -47.76 11.49
C CYS A 535 29.52 -46.68 12.52
N ARG A 536 28.58 -46.97 13.44
CA ARG A 536 28.33 -46.15 14.63
C ARG A 536 28.87 -46.89 15.84
N CYS A 537 29.95 -46.35 16.39
CA CYS A 537 30.71 -46.99 17.46
C CYS A 537 30.05 -46.83 18.83
N ASP A 538 30.27 -47.83 19.68
CA ASP A 538 29.93 -47.78 21.10
C ASP A 538 30.85 -46.79 21.84
N ALA A 539 30.38 -46.26 22.98
CA ALA A 539 31.12 -45.27 23.76
C ALA A 539 32.51 -45.79 24.20
N GLY A 540 33.55 -44.95 24.01
CA GLY A 540 34.94 -45.29 24.32
C GLY A 540 35.78 -45.80 23.14
N TYR A 541 35.15 -46.05 21.98
CA TYR A 541 35.81 -46.42 20.73
C TYR A 541 35.61 -45.32 19.67
N ILE A 542 36.62 -45.09 18.84
CA ILE A 542 36.59 -44.13 17.73
C ILE A 542 37.34 -44.69 16.51
N GLY A 543 37.16 -44.06 15.35
CA GLY A 543 37.69 -44.56 14.07
C GLY A 543 36.59 -45.08 13.16
N LYS A 544 36.91 -45.30 11.88
CA LYS A 544 35.91 -45.60 10.82
C LYS A 544 35.28 -46.99 10.97
N SER A 545 36.02 -47.91 11.57
CA SER A 545 35.64 -49.28 11.87
C SER A 545 35.66 -49.55 13.38
N CYS A 546 35.63 -48.49 14.20
CA CYS A 546 35.75 -48.54 15.66
C CYS A 546 37.08 -49.15 16.15
N GLU A 547 38.14 -48.93 15.37
CA GLU A 547 39.47 -49.56 15.50
C GLU A 547 40.34 -48.97 16.61
N CYS A 548 40.11 -47.71 17.01
CA CYS A 548 40.91 -47.02 18.02
C CYS A 548 40.21 -47.06 19.39
N HIS A 549 40.88 -47.66 20.36
CA HIS A 549 40.52 -47.63 21.77
C HIS A 549 41.40 -46.62 22.50
N THR A 550 40.82 -45.82 23.40
CA THR A 550 41.49 -44.63 23.98
C THR A 550 42.56 -44.95 25.03
N HIS A 551 42.68 -46.21 25.49
CA HIS A 551 43.83 -46.82 26.19
C HIS A 551 44.49 -46.08 27.39
N GLY A 552 43.90 -45.01 27.93
CA GLY A 552 44.29 -44.42 29.22
C GLY A 552 45.62 -43.64 29.27
N ARG A 553 46.31 -43.43 28.14
CA ARG A 553 47.43 -42.48 28.07
C ARG A 553 46.90 -41.04 28.21
N SER A 554 47.55 -40.22 29.03
CA SER A 554 47.20 -38.79 29.09
C SER A 554 47.60 -38.09 27.79
N SER A 555 46.74 -37.21 27.31
CA SER A 555 46.97 -36.44 26.08
C SER A 555 48.22 -35.55 26.16
N GLN A 556 48.54 -35.07 27.37
CA GLN A 556 49.51 -34.01 27.69
C GLN A 556 50.95 -34.19 27.15
N GLU A 557 51.47 -35.40 26.94
CA GLU A 557 52.85 -35.58 26.40
C GLU A 557 52.91 -35.38 24.88
N LEU A 558 51.91 -35.88 24.15
CA LEU A 558 51.78 -35.64 22.70
C LEU A 558 51.34 -34.20 22.41
N GLU A 559 50.72 -33.55 23.39
CA GLU A 559 50.26 -32.17 23.30
C GLU A 559 51.38 -31.12 23.24
N GLY A 560 52.57 -31.39 23.78
CA GLY A 560 53.62 -30.39 23.96
C GLY A 560 54.08 -29.72 22.66
N SER A 561 54.24 -30.51 21.58
CA SER A 561 54.64 -30.02 20.24
C SER A 561 53.54 -29.27 19.49
N CYS A 562 52.30 -29.30 20.01
CA CYS A 562 51.11 -28.72 19.42
C CYS A 562 50.73 -27.36 20.05
N ARG A 563 51.58 -26.75 20.89
CA ARG A 563 51.37 -25.43 21.51
C ARG A 563 52.33 -24.39 20.94
N ARG A 564 51.89 -23.12 20.81
CA ARG A 564 52.70 -22.00 20.31
C ARG A 564 53.69 -21.49 21.36
N ASP A 565 53.23 -21.38 22.60
CA ASP A 565 54.00 -21.12 23.83
C ASP A 565 53.33 -21.81 25.04
N ASN A 566 53.99 -21.82 26.19
CA ASN A 566 53.50 -22.53 27.39
C ASN A 566 52.13 -22.03 27.90
N ASN A 567 51.73 -20.80 27.55
CA ASN A 567 50.45 -20.20 27.95
C ASN A 567 49.35 -20.40 26.88
N SER A 568 49.70 -20.85 25.67
CA SER A 568 48.75 -21.12 24.60
C SER A 568 48.01 -22.45 24.76
N ILE A 569 46.78 -22.46 24.28
CA ILE A 569 45.94 -23.65 24.15
C ILE A 569 46.46 -24.51 22.98
N LEU A 570 46.33 -25.82 23.12
CA LEU A 570 46.67 -26.82 22.12
C LEU A 570 46.06 -26.53 20.75
N CYS A 571 46.87 -26.45 19.69
CA CYS A 571 46.43 -26.13 18.32
C CYS A 571 45.45 -24.94 18.27
N SER A 572 45.66 -23.94 19.13
CA SER A 572 44.78 -22.79 19.34
C SER A 572 43.31 -23.13 19.65
N GLY A 573 43.02 -24.37 20.05
CA GLY A 573 41.67 -24.92 20.24
C GLY A 573 40.92 -25.26 18.94
N LEU A 574 41.61 -25.27 17.79
CA LEU A 574 41.04 -25.31 16.44
C LEU A 574 41.65 -26.41 15.54
N GLY A 575 42.25 -27.42 16.14
CA GLY A 575 42.80 -28.59 15.46
C GLY A 575 43.05 -29.74 16.43
N ASP A 576 43.08 -30.96 15.90
CA ASP A 576 43.44 -32.14 16.68
C ASP A 576 44.95 -32.33 16.64
N CYS A 577 45.55 -32.53 17.81
CA CYS A 577 46.95 -32.94 17.92
C CYS A 577 47.05 -34.45 17.67
N LEU A 578 47.09 -34.84 16.39
CA LEU A 578 47.27 -36.23 15.98
C LEU A 578 48.76 -36.54 15.92
N CYS A 579 49.21 -37.47 16.77
CA CYS A 579 50.61 -37.95 16.81
C CYS A 579 51.67 -36.83 16.93
N GLY A 580 51.36 -35.73 17.61
CA GLY A 580 52.29 -34.62 17.86
C GLY A 580 52.32 -33.53 16.77
N GLN A 581 51.40 -33.54 15.81
CA GLN A 581 51.21 -32.45 14.84
C GLN A 581 49.77 -31.92 14.89
N CYS A 582 49.60 -30.61 14.75
CA CYS A 582 48.29 -29.98 14.64
C CYS A 582 47.68 -30.22 13.27
N VAL A 583 46.65 -31.06 13.20
CA VAL A 583 45.77 -31.16 12.03
C VAL A 583 44.61 -30.20 12.26
N CYS A 584 44.69 -29.01 11.65
CA CYS A 584 43.65 -27.99 11.79
C CYS A 584 42.29 -28.52 11.36
N HIS A 585 41.27 -28.29 12.18
CA HIS A 585 39.93 -28.77 11.89
C HIS A 585 39.44 -28.15 10.59
N ARG A 586 38.96 -29.00 9.68
CA ARG A 586 38.16 -28.52 8.55
C ARG A 586 36.83 -28.08 9.13
N SER A 587 36.66 -26.77 9.27
CA SER A 587 35.45 -26.19 9.84
C SER A 587 34.20 -26.58 9.04
N ASP A 588 33.14 -26.98 9.75
CA ASP A 588 31.82 -27.23 9.17
C ASP A 588 31.16 -25.96 8.60
N VAL A 589 31.63 -24.77 9.00
CA VAL A 589 31.20 -23.49 8.42
C VAL A 589 31.78 -23.37 7.00
N PRO A 590 30.94 -23.23 5.96
CA PRO A 590 31.39 -23.08 4.57
C PRO A 590 32.44 -21.99 4.40
N ASN A 591 33.43 -22.27 3.55
CA ASN A 591 34.58 -21.43 3.23
C ASN A 591 35.48 -21.01 4.41
N LYS A 592 35.15 -21.32 5.67
CA LYS A 592 36.08 -21.13 6.81
C LYS A 592 37.24 -22.11 6.71
N LYS A 593 38.43 -21.58 6.44
CA LYS A 593 39.71 -22.30 6.48
C LYS A 593 40.47 -21.84 7.71
N ILE A 594 40.86 -22.81 8.53
CA ILE A 594 41.74 -22.62 9.67
C ILE A 594 43.13 -23.11 9.24
N PHE A 595 44.15 -22.28 9.46
CA PHE A 595 45.50 -22.49 8.95
C PHE A 595 46.53 -21.84 9.87
N GLY A 596 47.81 -22.05 9.56
CA GLY A 596 48.92 -21.70 10.45
C GLY A 596 49.51 -22.94 11.12
N ARG A 597 50.66 -22.78 11.77
CA ARG A 597 51.44 -23.91 12.32
C ARG A 597 50.79 -24.52 13.56
N TYR A 598 50.01 -23.72 14.27
CA TYR A 598 49.28 -24.04 15.49
C TYR A 598 47.78 -23.74 15.32
N CYS A 599 47.28 -23.72 14.07
CA CYS A 599 45.89 -23.42 13.71
C CYS A 599 45.40 -22.06 14.22
N GLU A 600 46.31 -21.08 14.24
CA GLU A 600 46.17 -19.75 14.84
C GLU A 600 45.48 -18.71 13.95
N CYS A 601 45.43 -18.94 12.63
CA CYS A 601 44.82 -18.04 11.66
C CYS A 601 43.55 -18.64 11.04
N ASP A 602 42.61 -17.76 10.68
CA ASP A 602 41.48 -18.11 9.82
C ASP A 602 41.15 -16.98 8.83
N ASN A 603 40.19 -17.25 7.96
CA ASN A 603 39.69 -16.33 6.93
C ASN A 603 38.25 -15.83 7.18
N VAL A 604 37.78 -15.83 8.44
CA VAL A 604 36.46 -15.32 8.85
C VAL A 604 36.50 -14.27 9.96
N ASN A 605 37.60 -14.17 10.70
CA ASN A 605 37.84 -13.21 11.76
C ASN A 605 38.53 -11.95 11.22
N CYS A 606 37.84 -11.23 10.33
CA CYS A 606 38.16 -9.86 9.91
C CYS A 606 36.93 -8.95 10.15
N GLU A 607 37.11 -7.63 9.99
CA GLU A 607 35.99 -6.68 10.05
C GLU A 607 34.84 -7.07 9.10
N ARG A 608 33.61 -6.79 9.54
CA ARG A 608 32.38 -7.16 8.82
C ARG A 608 31.69 -5.92 8.27
N TYR A 609 31.18 -6.05 7.06
CA TYR A 609 30.29 -5.09 6.42
C TYR A 609 29.06 -5.83 5.90
N ASP A 610 27.87 -5.29 6.16
CA ASP A 610 26.58 -5.91 5.81
C ASP A 610 26.46 -7.38 6.32
N GLY A 611 26.88 -7.61 7.56
CA GLY A 611 26.94 -8.93 8.21
C GLY A 611 28.05 -9.88 7.71
N ARG A 612 28.64 -9.61 6.54
CA ARG A 612 29.63 -10.45 5.85
C ARG A 612 31.07 -10.00 6.13
N VAL A 613 31.97 -10.97 6.26
CA VAL A 613 33.41 -10.72 6.49
C VAL A 613 34.02 -10.04 5.26
N CYS A 614 34.68 -8.90 5.43
CA CYS A 614 35.21 -8.08 4.33
C CYS A 614 34.18 -7.74 3.23
N GLY A 615 32.89 -7.65 3.57
CA GLY A 615 31.79 -7.47 2.61
C GLY A 615 31.47 -8.71 1.76
N GLY A 616 32.09 -9.86 2.06
CA GLY A 616 31.97 -11.11 1.30
C GLY A 616 32.97 -11.21 0.14
N GLU A 617 33.09 -12.42 -0.42
CA GLU A 617 34.10 -12.74 -1.45
C GLU A 617 34.02 -11.86 -2.70
N GLU A 618 32.86 -11.28 -3.02
CA GLU A 618 32.68 -10.32 -4.11
C GLU A 618 33.37 -8.96 -3.87
N ARG A 619 33.62 -8.60 -2.60
CA ARG A 619 34.22 -7.34 -2.19
C ARG A 619 35.67 -7.48 -1.76
N GLY A 620 36.01 -8.56 -1.06
CA GLY A 620 37.38 -8.83 -0.61
C GLY A 620 37.55 -10.19 0.03
N SER A 621 38.80 -10.55 0.33
CA SER A 621 39.14 -11.76 1.08
C SER A 621 39.76 -11.42 2.44
N CYS A 622 39.42 -12.19 3.46
CA CYS A 622 40.02 -12.08 4.79
C CYS A 622 41.28 -12.94 4.88
N SER A 623 42.35 -12.37 5.42
CA SER A 623 43.58 -13.11 5.75
C SER A 623 44.07 -12.69 7.13
N CYS A 624 43.89 -13.58 8.12
CA CYS A 624 44.37 -13.47 9.49
C CYS A 624 44.22 -12.05 10.09
N GLY A 625 42.98 -11.56 10.16
CA GLY A 625 42.64 -10.26 10.76
C GLY A 625 42.55 -9.07 9.81
N LYS A 626 43.06 -9.16 8.57
CA LYS A 626 43.04 -8.05 7.60
C LYS A 626 42.26 -8.37 6.33
N CYS A 627 41.48 -7.40 5.84
CA CYS A 627 40.76 -7.49 4.58
C CYS A 627 41.61 -7.05 3.38
N SER A 628 41.62 -7.87 2.34
CA SER A 628 42.22 -7.60 1.03
C SER A 628 41.11 -7.35 0.01
N CYS A 629 40.83 -6.08 -0.30
CA CYS A 629 39.72 -5.71 -1.18
C CYS A 629 40.03 -5.95 -2.67
N LYS A 630 39.01 -6.38 -3.41
CA LYS A 630 39.02 -6.44 -4.89
C LYS A 630 39.04 -5.02 -5.47
N GLU A 631 39.54 -4.86 -6.69
CA GLU A 631 39.84 -3.55 -7.32
C GLU A 631 38.71 -2.50 -7.31
N ARG A 632 37.45 -2.95 -7.24
CA ARG A 632 36.24 -2.10 -7.21
C ARG A 632 35.85 -1.60 -5.81
N PHE A 633 36.50 -2.07 -4.75
CA PHE A 633 36.13 -1.81 -3.36
C PHE A 633 37.32 -1.34 -2.53
N GLU A 634 37.04 -0.56 -1.48
CA GLU A 634 38.04 -0.04 -0.55
C GLU A 634 37.47 0.18 0.87
N GLY A 635 38.34 0.58 1.80
CA GLY A 635 38.05 0.69 3.23
C GLY A 635 38.51 -0.54 4.02
N SER A 636 38.49 -0.44 5.35
CA SER A 636 38.99 -1.46 6.30
C SER A 636 38.29 -2.83 6.19
N ALA A 637 37.02 -2.83 5.79
CA ALA A 637 36.15 -3.99 5.62
C ALA A 637 35.62 -4.13 4.17
N CYS A 638 36.25 -3.44 3.20
CA CYS A 638 35.79 -3.35 1.80
C CYS A 638 34.35 -2.81 1.64
N GLN A 639 33.96 -1.93 2.56
CA GLN A 639 32.64 -1.32 2.66
C GLN A 639 32.35 -0.36 1.51
N CYS A 640 33.35 0.37 1.03
CA CYS A 640 33.21 1.45 0.08
C CYS A 640 33.30 0.89 -1.35
N GLU A 641 32.28 1.13 -2.18
CA GLU A 641 32.38 0.86 -3.62
C GLU A 641 32.97 2.09 -4.34
N ARG A 642 33.92 1.87 -5.25
CA ARG A 642 34.58 2.91 -6.05
C ARG A 642 33.73 3.45 -7.20
N SER A 643 32.57 2.85 -7.46
CA SER A 643 31.64 3.33 -8.47
C SER A 643 30.88 4.55 -7.97
N THR A 644 30.52 5.46 -8.88
CA THR A 644 29.62 6.59 -8.62
C THR A 644 28.22 6.38 -9.21
N ARG A 645 27.92 5.21 -9.80
CA ARG A 645 26.68 4.95 -10.54
C ARG A 645 25.40 5.12 -9.71
N GLY A 646 25.41 4.74 -8.44
CA GLY A 646 24.31 4.91 -7.50
C GLY A 646 24.10 6.36 -7.05
N CYS A 647 25.07 7.23 -7.29
CA CYS A 647 24.94 8.68 -7.12
C CYS A 647 24.37 9.38 -8.37
N LEU A 648 24.26 8.71 -9.53
CA LEU A 648 23.74 9.31 -10.75
C LEU A 648 22.21 9.28 -10.77
N SER A 649 21.59 10.41 -11.11
CA SER A 649 20.16 10.46 -11.41
C SER A 649 19.83 9.77 -12.73
N ALA A 650 18.53 9.54 -13.02
CA ALA A 650 18.06 9.00 -14.30
C ALA A 650 18.46 9.87 -15.52
N GLU A 651 18.79 11.14 -15.28
CA GLU A 651 19.25 12.12 -16.26
C GLU A 651 20.79 12.20 -16.34
N GLY A 652 21.51 11.38 -15.55
CA GLY A 652 22.97 11.27 -15.54
C GLY A 652 23.71 12.27 -14.63
N PHE A 653 23.00 13.05 -13.80
CA PHE A 653 23.63 14.02 -12.89
C PHE A 653 24.03 13.39 -11.55
N GLU A 654 25.30 13.49 -11.17
CA GLU A 654 25.78 13.08 -9.85
C GLU A 654 25.13 13.94 -8.75
N CYS A 655 24.41 13.29 -7.83
CA CYS A 655 23.70 13.88 -6.69
C CYS A 655 22.83 15.09 -7.08
N ASN A 656 22.27 15.07 -8.30
CA ASN A 656 21.55 16.17 -8.94
C ASN A 656 22.29 17.54 -8.90
N GLY A 657 23.64 17.53 -8.79
CA GLY A 657 24.46 18.74 -8.65
C GLY A 657 24.34 19.45 -7.29
N ARG A 658 23.84 18.77 -6.25
CA ARG A 658 23.54 19.31 -4.91
C ARG A 658 24.14 18.44 -3.79
N GLY A 659 25.27 17.80 -4.06
CA GLY A 659 26.00 16.95 -3.13
C GLY A 659 27.28 16.39 -3.74
N ARG A 660 27.97 15.52 -3.03
CA ARG A 660 29.16 14.79 -3.49
C ARG A 660 28.96 13.29 -3.33
N CYS A 661 29.37 12.49 -4.31
CA CYS A 661 29.36 11.04 -4.17
C CYS A 661 30.51 10.55 -3.27
N ARG A 662 30.19 9.75 -2.25
CA ARG A 662 31.16 8.97 -1.47
C ARG A 662 30.64 7.55 -1.26
N CYS A 663 31.48 6.56 -1.53
CA CYS A 663 31.12 5.14 -1.41
C CYS A 663 29.81 4.77 -2.14
N ASN A 664 29.60 5.36 -3.32
CA ASN A 664 28.40 5.18 -4.14
C ASN A 664 27.08 5.73 -3.52
N VAL A 665 27.18 6.62 -2.52
CA VAL A 665 26.07 7.32 -1.84
C VAL A 665 26.30 8.84 -1.87
N CYS A 666 25.22 9.62 -1.99
CA CYS A 666 25.32 11.09 -2.00
C CYS A 666 25.37 11.72 -0.61
N GLU A 667 26.47 12.41 -0.30
CA GLU A 667 26.54 13.41 0.77
C GLU A 667 25.92 14.72 0.27
N CYS A 668 24.68 15.02 0.66
CA CYS A 668 23.93 16.18 0.17
C CYS A 668 24.36 17.50 0.83
N ASP A 669 24.26 18.60 0.06
CA ASP A 669 24.38 19.97 0.57
C ASP A 669 23.24 20.25 1.57
N ALA A 670 23.50 21.12 2.56
CA ALA A 670 22.63 21.31 3.73
C ALA A 670 21.13 21.53 3.39
N GLY A 671 20.27 20.68 3.97
CA GLY A 671 18.82 20.70 3.81
C GLY A 671 18.27 19.70 2.78
N TYR A 672 19.06 19.31 1.77
CA TYR A 672 18.65 18.31 0.78
C TYR A 672 18.71 16.89 1.34
N GLN A 673 17.73 16.07 0.96
CA GLN A 673 17.58 14.71 1.50
C GLN A 673 18.19 13.64 0.58
N PRO A 674 18.79 12.58 1.15
CA PRO A 674 19.18 11.38 0.41
C PRO A 674 17.94 10.66 -0.17
N PRO A 675 18.08 9.80 -1.21
CA PRO A 675 19.34 9.23 -1.72
C PRO A 675 20.06 10.07 -2.79
N LEU A 676 19.38 10.99 -3.48
CA LEU A 676 19.93 11.71 -4.64
C LEU A 676 19.87 13.25 -4.52
N CYS A 677 19.66 13.79 -3.32
CA CYS A 677 19.64 15.24 -3.06
C CYS A 677 18.59 16.02 -3.88
N LEU A 678 17.43 15.38 -4.14
CA LEU A 678 16.37 15.92 -4.98
C LEU A 678 15.51 16.97 -4.26
N GLU A 679 15.09 16.67 -3.04
CA GLU A 679 14.13 17.48 -2.28
C GLU A 679 14.75 18.10 -1.03
N CYS A 680 14.37 19.34 -0.73
CA CYS A 680 14.74 20.06 0.49
C CYS A 680 13.49 20.60 1.17
N LEU A 681 12.95 19.85 2.14
CA LEU A 681 11.71 20.19 2.84
C LEU A 681 11.83 21.46 3.70
N GLY A 682 13.03 21.74 4.23
CA GLY A 682 13.32 22.92 5.05
C GLY A 682 13.77 24.16 4.28
N CYS A 683 13.88 24.10 2.94
CA CYS A 683 14.36 25.24 2.15
C CYS A 683 13.28 26.33 2.01
N PRO A 684 13.64 27.63 2.09
CA PRO A 684 12.72 28.73 1.87
C PRO A 684 12.08 28.67 0.48
N SER A 685 10.86 29.18 0.35
CA SER A 685 10.11 29.08 -0.91
C SER A 685 10.76 29.92 -2.01
N PRO A 686 11.09 29.35 -3.19
CA PRO A 686 11.67 30.10 -4.28
C PRO A 686 10.67 31.03 -5.00
N CYS A 687 9.36 30.93 -4.70
CA CYS A 687 8.29 31.65 -5.40
C CYS A 687 8.61 33.14 -5.64
N GLY A 688 8.78 33.93 -4.58
CA GLY A 688 9.03 35.37 -4.67
C GLY A 688 10.32 35.78 -5.40
N ARG A 689 11.26 34.86 -5.66
CA ARG A 689 12.46 35.14 -6.48
C ARG A 689 12.19 34.99 -7.99
N TYR A 690 11.23 34.15 -8.39
CA TYR A 690 10.98 33.83 -9.80
C TYR A 690 9.71 34.48 -10.39
N ILE A 691 9.00 35.32 -9.63
CA ILE A 691 7.83 36.09 -10.11
C ILE A 691 8.19 37.01 -11.30
N THR A 692 9.37 37.63 -11.30
CA THR A 692 9.88 38.45 -12.42
C THR A 692 10.09 37.61 -13.67
N CYS A 693 10.67 36.40 -13.54
CA CYS A 693 10.80 35.47 -14.66
C CYS A 693 9.46 34.93 -15.16
N ALA A 694 8.48 34.73 -14.26
CA ALA A 694 7.12 34.33 -14.63
C ALA A 694 6.46 35.37 -15.56
N GLN A 695 6.59 36.66 -15.22
CA GLN A 695 6.07 37.76 -16.04
C GLN A 695 6.80 37.85 -17.38
N CYS A 696 8.13 37.88 -17.32
CA CYS A 696 9.01 38.09 -18.46
C CYS A 696 8.85 36.99 -19.53
N LEU A 697 8.70 35.72 -19.11
CA LEU A 697 8.58 34.58 -20.03
C LEU A 697 7.16 34.37 -20.61
N LYS A 698 6.12 34.90 -19.97
CA LYS A 698 4.71 34.62 -20.35
C LYS A 698 3.94 35.82 -20.91
N PHE A 699 4.23 37.03 -20.41
CA PHE A 699 3.48 38.25 -20.71
C PHE A 699 4.33 39.33 -21.41
N ASP A 700 5.59 39.03 -21.76
CA ASP A 700 6.58 39.95 -22.35
C ASP A 700 6.79 41.28 -21.58
N GLN A 701 6.30 41.37 -20.34
CA GLN A 701 6.48 42.53 -19.47
C GLN A 701 7.88 42.49 -18.83
N ASN A 702 8.73 43.44 -19.22
CA ASN A 702 10.14 43.48 -18.82
C ASN A 702 10.46 44.73 -17.98
N PRO A 703 10.67 44.61 -16.66
CA PRO A 703 10.88 45.76 -15.77
C PRO A 703 12.22 46.50 -15.92
N MET A 704 13.27 45.86 -16.47
CA MET A 704 14.66 46.31 -16.26
C MET A 704 15.50 46.47 -17.54
N GLY A 705 14.88 46.41 -18.72
CA GLY A 705 15.54 46.71 -20.01
C GLY A 705 16.68 45.74 -20.39
N LYS A 706 16.85 44.64 -19.66
CA LYS A 706 17.78 43.56 -19.96
C LYS A 706 17.05 42.45 -20.72
N ASN A 707 17.77 41.72 -21.57
CA ASN A 707 17.14 40.69 -22.39
C ASN A 707 16.68 39.50 -21.52
N CYS A 708 15.40 39.10 -21.64
CA CYS A 708 14.73 38.16 -20.73
C CYS A 708 15.52 36.84 -20.55
N SER A 709 16.06 36.33 -21.67
CA SER A 709 16.83 35.09 -21.76
C SER A 709 18.15 35.10 -20.99
N VAL A 710 18.67 36.28 -20.62
CA VAL A 710 19.93 36.42 -19.86
C VAL A 710 19.68 36.34 -18.35
N GLU A 711 18.60 36.96 -17.87
CA GLU A 711 18.28 37.01 -16.44
C GLU A 711 17.55 35.73 -15.98
N CYS A 712 16.75 35.13 -16.87
CA CYS A 712 16.00 33.90 -16.63
C CYS A 712 16.60 32.66 -17.31
N GLY A 713 17.89 32.68 -17.70
CA GLY A 713 18.53 31.59 -18.46
C GLY A 713 18.53 30.21 -17.78
N ASN A 714 18.37 30.16 -16.45
CA ASN A 714 18.22 28.92 -15.66
C ASN A 714 16.75 28.48 -15.47
N VAL A 715 15.80 29.12 -16.17
CA VAL A 715 14.36 28.88 -16.05
C VAL A 715 13.77 28.50 -17.41
N GLY A 716 13.25 27.28 -17.53
CA GLY A 716 12.52 26.83 -18.73
C GLY A 716 11.03 27.11 -18.64
N LEU A 717 10.41 27.64 -19.70
CA LEU A 717 8.95 27.80 -19.77
C LEU A 717 8.29 26.49 -20.25
N LEU A 718 7.24 26.05 -19.55
CA LEU A 718 6.39 24.91 -19.93
C LEU A 718 5.00 25.38 -20.37
N SER A 719 4.55 24.92 -21.54
CA SER A 719 3.22 25.21 -22.09
C SER A 719 2.09 24.56 -21.29
N GLU A 720 2.32 23.38 -20.71
CA GLU A 720 1.34 22.62 -19.92
C GLU A 720 1.73 22.55 -18.44
N ARG A 721 0.73 22.40 -17.57
CA ARG A 721 0.94 22.31 -16.13
C ARG A 721 1.52 20.93 -15.75
N PRO A 722 2.68 20.87 -15.10
CA PRO A 722 3.26 19.58 -14.69
C PRO A 722 2.46 18.93 -13.55
N GLU A 723 2.33 17.60 -13.57
CA GLU A 723 1.69 16.83 -12.48
C GLU A 723 2.41 16.97 -11.13
N ARG A 724 3.71 17.27 -11.15
CA ARG A 724 4.55 17.48 -9.96
C ARG A 724 5.25 18.84 -10.04
N GLY A 725 4.99 19.70 -9.06
CA GLY A 725 5.62 21.01 -8.91
C GLY A 725 5.05 21.79 -7.72
N ARG A 726 5.77 22.81 -7.27
CA ARG A 726 5.33 23.72 -6.20
C ARG A 726 4.49 24.84 -6.81
N ARG A 727 3.23 24.96 -6.38
CA ARG A 727 2.36 26.08 -6.80
C ARG A 727 2.72 27.34 -6.03
N CYS A 728 2.88 28.44 -6.76
CA CYS A 728 3.19 29.79 -6.30
C CYS A 728 2.05 30.73 -6.71
N LYS A 729 1.74 31.71 -5.86
CA LYS A 729 0.86 32.83 -6.18
C LYS A 729 1.44 34.09 -5.57
N GLU A 730 1.94 34.97 -6.42
CA GLU A 730 2.64 36.20 -6.03
C GLU A 730 2.02 37.38 -6.80
N ARG A 731 2.33 38.62 -6.39
CA ARG A 731 1.86 39.82 -7.09
C ARG A 731 2.83 40.26 -8.17
N ASP A 732 2.30 40.72 -9.30
CA ASP A 732 3.08 41.37 -10.35
C ASP A 732 3.27 42.87 -10.11
N LEU A 733 4.01 43.50 -11.03
CA LEU A 733 4.33 44.93 -11.01
C LEU A 733 3.08 45.82 -11.17
N ASP A 734 2.06 45.31 -11.86
CA ASP A 734 0.75 45.95 -12.01
C ASP A 734 -0.13 45.76 -10.75
N GLY A 735 0.34 45.00 -9.75
CA GLY A 735 -0.35 44.70 -8.50
C GLY A 735 -1.35 43.54 -8.58
N CYS A 736 -1.44 42.86 -9.72
CA CYS A 736 -2.31 41.72 -9.96
C CYS A 736 -1.70 40.42 -9.42
N TRP A 737 -2.50 39.45 -9.02
CA TRP A 737 -1.98 38.14 -8.64
C TRP A 737 -1.73 37.25 -9.85
N VAL A 738 -0.52 36.70 -9.93
CA VAL A 738 -0.09 35.74 -10.95
C VAL A 738 0.10 34.38 -10.28
N THR A 739 -0.54 33.35 -10.81
CA THR A 739 -0.41 31.97 -10.33
C THR A 739 0.48 31.18 -11.28
N TYR A 740 1.46 30.47 -10.74
CA TYR A 740 2.42 29.68 -11.52
C TYR A 740 2.88 28.45 -10.75
N THR A 741 3.45 27.47 -11.45
CA THR A 741 3.94 26.22 -10.89
C THR A 741 5.42 26.07 -11.23
N LEU A 742 6.26 25.88 -10.20
CA LEU A 742 7.70 25.64 -10.34
C LEU A 742 8.02 24.14 -10.18
N ARG A 743 8.68 23.55 -11.17
CA ARG A 743 9.27 22.19 -11.08
C ARG A 743 10.79 22.33 -11.05
N GLN A 744 11.45 21.80 -10.02
CA GLN A 744 12.90 21.95 -9.87
C GLN A 744 13.65 21.02 -10.84
N ARG A 745 14.72 21.53 -11.47
CA ARG A 745 15.63 20.77 -12.34
C ARG A 745 16.93 20.42 -11.60
N ALA A 746 17.68 19.47 -12.14
CA ALA A 746 19.05 19.17 -11.69
C ALA A 746 20.00 20.38 -11.86
N GLY A 747 21.07 20.41 -11.05
CA GLY A 747 21.94 21.58 -10.85
C GLY A 747 21.38 22.54 -9.81
N ARG A 748 22.15 23.58 -9.43
CA ARG A 748 21.73 24.60 -8.45
C ARG A 748 20.83 25.65 -9.09
N ASP A 749 19.79 26.10 -8.38
CA ASP A 749 18.86 27.19 -8.77
C ASP A 749 18.26 27.11 -10.20
N SER A 750 18.10 25.88 -10.72
CA SER A 750 17.51 25.58 -12.03
C SER A 750 16.06 25.09 -11.89
N TYR A 751 15.14 25.61 -12.71
CA TYR A 751 13.70 25.32 -12.63
C TYR A 751 13.01 25.30 -14.00
N ASP A 752 11.90 24.57 -14.08
CA ASP A 752 10.84 24.76 -15.06
C ASP A 752 9.71 25.57 -14.43
N ILE A 753 9.08 26.45 -15.21
CA ILE A 753 7.94 27.27 -14.81
C ILE A 753 6.77 27.10 -15.78
N HIS A 754 5.58 26.87 -15.25
CA HIS A 754 4.32 26.99 -15.97
C HIS A 754 3.51 28.12 -15.35
N VAL A 755 3.06 29.09 -16.15
CA VAL A 755 2.32 30.28 -15.68
C VAL A 755 0.87 30.20 -16.19
N ASP A 756 -0.09 30.26 -15.27
CA ASP A 756 -1.53 30.24 -15.60
C ASP A 756 -1.89 31.48 -16.46
N ASP A 757 -2.72 31.31 -17.49
CA ASP A 757 -3.04 32.38 -18.45
C ASP A 757 -3.80 33.59 -17.87
N ALA A 758 -4.48 33.39 -16.74
CA ALA A 758 -5.33 34.40 -16.10
C ALA A 758 -4.61 35.14 -14.96
N ARG A 759 -4.56 36.47 -15.05
CA ARG A 759 -4.13 37.36 -13.96
C ARG A 759 -5.33 37.86 -13.15
N GLU A 760 -5.26 37.76 -11.83
CA GLU A 760 -6.31 38.27 -10.95
C GLU A 760 -5.98 39.73 -10.54
N CYS A 761 -6.43 40.68 -11.36
CA CYS A 761 -6.35 42.11 -11.05
C CYS A 761 -7.59 42.57 -10.27
N VAL A 762 -7.41 43.33 -9.18
CA VAL A 762 -8.54 43.99 -8.50
C VAL A 762 -9.00 45.16 -9.37
N GLY A 763 -10.14 45.00 -10.06
CA GLY A 763 -10.74 46.10 -10.80
C GLY A 763 -11.07 47.27 -9.87
N GLY A 764 -10.59 48.47 -10.23
CA GLY A 764 -10.86 49.68 -9.46
C GLY A 764 -12.37 49.94 -9.26
N PRO A 765 -12.76 50.66 -8.18
CA PRO A 765 -14.17 50.92 -7.91
C PRO A 765 -14.82 51.61 -9.10
N LYS A 766 -16.01 51.14 -9.51
CA LYS A 766 -16.74 51.72 -10.65
C LYS A 766 -17.14 53.17 -10.30
N ILE A 767 -16.35 54.13 -10.76
CA ILE A 767 -16.50 55.56 -10.42
C ILE A 767 -17.85 56.11 -10.92
N ALA A 768 -18.31 55.68 -12.10
CA ALA A 768 -19.55 56.15 -12.71
C ALA A 768 -20.81 56.03 -11.82
N PRO A 769 -21.17 54.86 -11.25
CA PRO A 769 -22.30 54.76 -10.33
C PRO A 769 -22.10 55.51 -9.01
N ILE A 770 -20.86 55.65 -8.52
CA ILE A 770 -20.56 56.40 -7.28
C ILE A 770 -20.82 57.90 -7.50
N VAL A 771 -20.27 58.47 -8.58
CA VAL A 771 -20.47 59.88 -8.95
C VAL A 771 -21.93 60.15 -9.36
N GLY A 772 -22.57 59.24 -10.09
CA GLY A 772 -24.00 59.35 -10.42
C GLY A 772 -24.88 59.36 -9.17
N GLY A 773 -24.59 58.50 -8.19
CA GLY A 773 -25.29 58.44 -6.92
C GLY A 773 -25.12 59.70 -6.07
N THR A 774 -23.90 60.22 -5.94
CA THR A 774 -23.65 61.45 -5.16
C THR A 774 -24.25 62.69 -5.81
N VAL A 775 -24.14 62.86 -7.13
CA VAL A 775 -24.76 63.99 -7.85
C VAL A 775 -26.28 63.94 -7.74
N SER A 776 -26.89 62.77 -7.94
CA SER A 776 -28.35 62.61 -7.80
C SER A 776 -28.82 62.89 -6.36
N GLY A 777 -28.05 62.46 -5.37
CA GLY A 777 -28.33 62.74 -3.95
C GLY A 777 -28.30 64.23 -3.61
N VAL A 778 -27.28 64.97 -4.08
CA VAL A 778 -27.17 66.42 -3.87
C VAL A 778 -28.33 67.17 -4.53
N VAL A 779 -28.71 66.79 -5.77
CA VAL A 779 -29.85 67.40 -6.47
C VAL A 779 -31.18 67.13 -5.74
N LEU A 780 -31.40 65.89 -5.27
CA LEU A 780 -32.60 65.55 -4.49
C LEU A 780 -32.68 66.32 -3.17
N ILE A 781 -31.57 66.46 -2.45
CA ILE A 781 -31.51 67.27 -1.21
C ILE A 781 -31.81 68.75 -1.52
N GLY A 782 -31.27 69.30 -2.60
CA GLY A 782 -31.56 70.66 -3.04
C GLY A 782 -33.04 70.90 -3.36
N ILE A 783 -33.67 69.98 -4.11
CA ILE A 783 -35.11 70.02 -4.41
C ILE A 783 -35.94 69.91 -3.12
N LEU A 784 -35.55 69.04 -2.19
CA LEU A 784 -36.26 68.82 -0.94
C LEU A 784 -36.16 70.03 0.00
N LEU A 785 -35.00 70.70 0.07
CA LEU A 785 -34.83 71.97 0.77
C LEU A 785 -35.63 73.11 0.14
N LEU A 786 -35.69 73.19 -1.21
CA LEU A 786 -36.55 74.16 -1.90
C LEU A 786 -38.04 73.90 -1.66
N ALA A 787 -38.46 72.63 -1.61
CA ALA A 787 -39.84 72.26 -1.27
C ALA A 787 -40.19 72.61 0.19
N ILE A 788 -39.28 72.36 1.14
CA ILE A 788 -39.45 72.78 2.54
C ILE A 788 -39.51 74.32 2.64
N TRP A 789 -38.61 75.04 1.97
CA TRP A 789 -38.62 76.51 1.96
C TRP A 789 -39.91 77.06 1.34
N LYS A 790 -40.39 76.47 0.23
CA LYS A 790 -41.66 76.84 -0.41
C LYS A 790 -42.87 76.54 0.48
N ALA A 791 -42.85 75.44 1.23
CA ALA A 791 -43.89 75.10 2.20
C ALA A 791 -43.87 76.04 3.42
N LEU A 792 -42.69 76.35 3.96
CA LEU A 792 -42.53 77.27 5.09
C LEU A 792 -42.92 78.71 4.75
N THR A 793 -42.50 79.21 3.58
CA THR A 793 -42.92 80.53 3.08
C THR A 793 -44.43 80.57 2.85
N HIS A 794 -45.02 79.58 2.17
CA HIS A 794 -46.48 79.50 2.00
C HIS A 794 -47.25 79.40 3.34
N LEU A 795 -46.71 78.71 4.35
CA LEU A 795 -47.27 78.67 5.71
C LEU A 795 -47.10 80.00 6.45
N SER A 796 -46.01 80.73 6.21
CA SER A 796 -45.79 82.07 6.75
C SER A 796 -46.76 83.06 6.11
N ASP A 797 -46.84 83.09 4.77
CA ASP A 797 -47.76 83.92 4.01
C ASP A 797 -49.22 83.63 4.39
N LEU A 798 -49.60 82.37 4.60
CA LEU A 798 -50.95 82.03 5.10
C LEU A 798 -51.19 82.48 6.55
N ARG A 799 -50.16 82.56 7.40
CA ARG A 799 -50.28 83.12 8.75
C ARG A 799 -50.35 84.63 8.72
N GLU A 800 -49.53 85.29 7.90
CA GLU A 800 -49.55 86.74 7.73
C GLU A 800 -50.83 87.20 7.04
N TYR A 801 -51.33 86.49 6.03
CA TYR A 801 -52.63 86.76 5.42
C TYR A 801 -53.78 86.64 6.43
N LYS A 802 -53.80 85.57 7.24
CA LYS A 802 -54.79 85.41 8.34
C LYS A 802 -54.61 86.43 9.47
N ARG A 803 -53.40 86.98 9.65
CA ARG A 803 -53.12 88.07 10.59
C ARG A 803 -53.59 89.40 10.02
N PHE A 804 -53.34 89.67 8.75
CA PHE A 804 -53.77 90.83 7.99
C PHE A 804 -55.30 90.88 7.87
N GLU A 805 -55.99 89.76 7.63
CA GLU A 805 -57.46 89.73 7.71
C GLU A 805 -57.97 90.05 9.12
N LYS A 806 -57.33 89.52 10.17
CA LYS A 806 -57.68 89.83 11.56
C LYS A 806 -57.37 91.28 11.96
N GLU A 807 -56.33 91.87 11.39
CA GLU A 807 -55.95 93.28 11.61
C GLU A 807 -56.86 94.22 10.80
N LYS A 808 -57.21 93.87 9.55
CA LYS A 808 -58.23 94.56 8.73
C LYS A 808 -59.62 94.54 9.37
N LEU A 809 -60.01 93.43 10.01
CA LEU A 809 -61.24 93.33 10.81
C LEU A 809 -61.17 94.09 12.14
N LYS A 810 -59.98 94.49 12.60
CA LYS A 810 -59.76 95.32 13.80
C LYS A 810 -59.46 96.79 13.49
N SER A 811 -59.18 97.14 12.23
CA SER A 811 -58.79 98.50 11.82
C SER A 811 -59.96 99.36 11.33
N GLN A 812 -61.22 98.92 11.47
CA GLN A 812 -62.33 99.86 11.52
C GLN A 812 -62.42 100.45 12.93
N TRP A 813 -61.82 101.62 13.13
CA TRP A 813 -62.16 102.52 14.24
C TRP A 813 -62.26 103.96 13.74
N ASN A 814 -63.05 104.74 14.46
CA ASN A 814 -63.54 106.06 14.04
C ASN A 814 -62.42 107.08 13.81
N ASN A 815 -62.69 108.02 12.91
CA ASN A 815 -61.94 109.28 12.85
C ASN A 815 -62.12 110.04 14.17
N ASP A 816 -61.03 110.37 14.86
CA ASP A 816 -60.69 111.74 15.30
C ASP A 816 -59.40 111.74 16.15
N ASN A 817 -58.46 112.64 15.84
CA ASN A 817 -57.26 112.90 16.65
C ASN A 817 -56.79 114.36 16.41
N PRO A 818 -56.38 115.14 17.42
CA PRO A 818 -57.08 116.39 17.71
C PRO A 818 -56.15 117.62 17.62
N LEU A 819 -55.18 117.57 16.70
CA LEU A 819 -54.10 118.56 16.58
C LEU A 819 -54.04 119.29 15.22
N PHE A 820 -55.02 119.06 14.33
CA PHE A 820 -55.09 119.73 13.03
C PHE A 820 -56.22 120.78 13.01
N LYS A 821 -55.86 122.07 13.00
CA LYS A 821 -56.79 123.18 12.74
C LYS A 821 -56.72 123.56 11.26
N SER A 822 -57.79 123.30 10.49
CA SER A 822 -57.94 123.84 9.14
C SER A 822 -58.38 125.31 9.19
N ALA A 823 -57.81 126.14 8.32
CA ALA A 823 -58.04 127.59 8.28
C ALA A 823 -59.08 127.99 7.23
N THR A 824 -60.30 127.45 7.33
CA THR A 824 -61.41 127.80 6.41
C THR A 824 -62.74 127.86 7.16
N THR A 825 -63.31 129.07 7.28
CA THR A 825 -64.64 129.29 7.86
C THR A 825 -65.70 129.37 6.78
N THR A 826 -66.45 128.28 6.57
CA THR A 826 -67.57 128.27 5.61
C THR A 826 -68.89 128.50 6.35
N VAL A 827 -69.50 129.67 6.16
CA VAL A 827 -70.82 129.99 6.71
C VAL A 827 -71.89 129.66 5.66
N MET A 828 -72.77 128.70 5.95
CA MET A 828 -73.99 128.49 5.16
C MET A 828 -75.22 128.93 5.95
N ASN A 829 -75.88 129.96 5.44
CA ASN A 829 -77.16 130.49 5.91
C ASN A 829 -78.31 129.61 5.34
N PRO A 830 -79.34 129.22 6.10
CA PRO A 830 -80.27 128.19 5.68
C PRO A 830 -81.36 128.76 4.76
N LYS A 831 -81.38 128.35 3.48
CA LYS A 831 -82.56 128.62 2.63
C LYS A 831 -82.88 127.66 1.48
N PHE A 832 -82.15 126.55 1.32
CA PHE A 832 -82.47 125.52 0.33
C PHE A 832 -82.32 124.12 0.92
N ALA A 833 -83.39 123.70 1.58
CA ALA A 833 -83.82 122.30 1.61
C ALA A 833 -84.86 122.10 0.48
N GLU A 834 -85.25 120.84 0.24
CA GLU A 834 -86.02 120.35 -0.93
C GLU A 834 -85.17 120.35 -2.22
N SER A 835 -85.18 119.28 -3.03
CA SER A 835 -86.11 118.13 -3.13
C SER A 835 -85.40 116.79 -3.23
#